data_AF-A0A960LXX3-F1
#
_entry.id   AF-A0A960LXX3-F1
#
_cell.length_a   1.000
_cell.length_b   1.000
_cell.length_c   1.000
_cell.angle_alpha   90.00
_cell.angle_beta   90.00
_cell.angle_gamma   90.00
#
_symmetry.space_group_name_H-M   'P 1'
#
loop_
_entity.id
_entity.type
_entity.pdbx_description
1 polymer ?
#
loop_
_entity_poly.entity_id
_entity_poly.type
_entity_poly.pdbx_seq_one_letter_code
_entity_poly.pdbx_strand_id
1 'polypeptide(L)'
;MAVQDDQNRAGDVQEQVTLEATNEFFNRQQGPFFRRIDWMAFFICFIISFGVYFYTMAPTVTLEDSGELAVASDYLGVPHPPGYPIWTLLTWFSQWIFHWVKYFGVPDGNLTLLFKSFGALFTPGVQGYPNPAWGVTLGGSVFAGALACGFLALLTSRSGADIMRGYRRAMDVIGIQSENWFCLTCGVTAGLLFAFSPVLWSQSTIVEVYSLNALFMVLTMLLTYRWMCRPEEDATLYITAFIFGLGLTNHQSLVFLAPALIIGIALRRIELFRDCMAILMWMASGLMFYKASQITGTPSPEMLQTKQTQITLGILLLIAPGALFLIKRRLLTTWKQYVPMVLLAVLGISFYAYLPVSSEQNPPMNWGYPRTPEGFWHALSRGQYEKIDPVDNFKDAVANPAYFFNLVDKVIFDFRDATSVVAQYKWYLALFILVPLFFLHRIKKPMLGWLLTTFVAFFFLTFVFLIFQYPKPDVQTLFIGRVQYIQAHAIFALWIGYGMIFTLTLLELLLKGNRLVALIGIPLVLSTVMIPINRNQNDEEFIREVGGCEQNGHDFGWQFGHWQLEGVRALEKELSEEEWASFPTPDYPPPMTTNAIFYGGTDPGRFVPTYMIYSAHVREDVYLITQNALADNTYMNVMRDLYGDRIWIPSQQDSNLAFQEYVQDVQSGKIQAGADVNIENGRVSVQGVQGVMTINGILARKIFDANKHIHDFYVEESYVIPWMYPFLEPHGLIMKLNREELPRLSEEVVDKDRKFWDWYVDRLVGNEKFHRDVVARKTFSKLRSAIAGLYAARRMFPESEYAFQQAIDLYPLSPEANFRLADIYIQQLRFKEARYVIETFLVEDPGNDRVGEFLEQIKQLETRDTRRRELEESLREGGDVNLALELAEIYRSMNMGPMFENLTQRILQQANMPPEVILRIAQMYAGSGRADLFANALQQYLQRDPNNARVWVDLAAAQFSMQRTGDGLQSLRRAVSIGGRAIQDQVRQDPRFEPIRNAPEFQAIIPTVQAQPQIPSNFRLPGF
;
A
#
# COMPACT_ATOMS: atom_id res chain seq x y z
N MET A 1 -78.32 29.72 -5.64
CA MET A 1 -77.97 28.51 -4.85
C MET A 1 -77.42 27.39 -5.74
N ALA A 2 -78.05 27.01 -6.86
CA ALA A 2 -77.54 25.95 -7.73
C ALA A 2 -76.18 26.23 -8.43
N VAL A 3 -75.82 27.51 -8.66
CA VAL A 3 -74.53 27.88 -9.30
C VAL A 3 -73.34 27.89 -8.32
N GLN A 4 -73.62 27.95 -7.01
CA GLN A 4 -72.59 27.99 -5.96
C GLN A 4 -72.19 26.58 -5.51
N ASP A 5 -73.10 25.61 -5.67
CA ASP A 5 -72.85 24.18 -5.40
C ASP A 5 -71.97 23.54 -6.49
N ASP A 6 -72.09 23.97 -7.75
CA ASP A 6 -71.26 23.47 -8.86
C ASP A 6 -69.83 24.02 -8.83
N GLN A 7 -69.61 25.24 -8.33
CA GLN A 7 -68.25 25.78 -8.14
C GLN A 7 -67.52 25.16 -6.95
N ASN A 8 -68.25 24.85 -5.86
CA ASN A 8 -67.67 24.12 -4.73
C ASN A 8 -67.39 22.64 -5.09
N ARG A 9 -68.26 21.99 -5.88
CA ARG A 9 -67.97 20.65 -6.43
C ARG A 9 -66.82 20.63 -7.42
N ALA A 10 -66.67 21.64 -8.27
CA ALA A 10 -65.53 21.73 -9.19
C ALA A 10 -64.20 21.99 -8.46
N GLY A 11 -64.22 22.79 -7.39
CA GLY A 11 -63.06 22.99 -6.50
C GLY A 11 -62.68 21.73 -5.71
N ASP A 12 -63.66 21.07 -5.09
CA ASP A 12 -63.44 19.83 -4.35
C ASP A 12 -63.01 18.67 -5.26
N VAL A 13 -63.48 18.61 -6.51
CA VAL A 13 -63.04 17.60 -7.49
C VAL A 13 -61.63 17.92 -8.02
N GLN A 14 -61.26 19.19 -8.20
CA GLN A 14 -59.89 19.55 -8.60
C GLN A 14 -58.88 19.29 -7.47
N GLU A 15 -59.28 19.53 -6.22
CA GLU A 15 -58.49 19.29 -5.00
C GLU A 15 -58.44 17.78 -4.65
N GLN A 16 -59.53 17.04 -4.81
CA GLN A 16 -59.54 15.56 -4.73
C GLN A 16 -58.75 14.90 -5.87
N VAL A 17 -58.80 15.41 -7.10
CA VAL A 17 -58.01 14.87 -8.23
C VAL A 17 -56.50 15.14 -8.04
N THR A 18 -56.13 16.22 -7.35
CA THR A 18 -54.73 16.49 -6.98
C THR A 18 -54.26 15.71 -5.74
N LEU A 19 -55.16 15.39 -4.81
CA LEU A 19 -54.94 14.53 -3.64
C LEU A 19 -54.97 13.02 -3.99
N GLU A 20 -55.74 12.59 -4.98
CA GLU A 20 -55.73 11.23 -5.54
C GLU A 20 -54.53 11.03 -6.47
N ALA A 21 -54.13 12.04 -7.24
CA ALA A 21 -52.89 12.01 -8.03
C ALA A 21 -51.62 11.89 -7.17
N THR A 22 -51.67 12.31 -5.90
CA THR A 22 -50.57 12.09 -4.93
C THR A 22 -50.59 10.68 -4.32
N ASN A 23 -51.72 9.97 -4.34
CA ASN A 23 -51.81 8.56 -3.94
C ASN A 23 -51.24 7.60 -5.01
N GLU A 24 -51.22 7.99 -6.29
CA GLU A 24 -50.70 7.15 -7.38
C GLU A 24 -49.19 7.26 -7.65
N PHE A 25 -48.49 8.27 -7.12
CA PHE A 25 -47.09 8.50 -7.49
C PHE A 25 -46.14 7.36 -7.07
N PHE A 26 -46.42 6.71 -5.94
CA PHE A 26 -45.62 5.60 -5.39
C PHE A 26 -45.81 4.26 -6.13
N ASN A 27 -46.78 4.20 -7.04
CA ASN A 27 -47.07 3.05 -7.92
C ASN A 27 -47.03 3.43 -9.40
N ARG A 28 -46.49 4.61 -9.77
CA ARG A 28 -46.26 4.97 -11.17
C ARG A 28 -45.19 4.08 -11.78
N GLN A 29 -45.64 2.96 -12.35
CA GLN A 29 -44.92 2.12 -13.32
C GLN A 29 -44.63 2.90 -14.63
N GLN A 30 -45.29 4.04 -14.84
CA GLN A 30 -45.23 4.79 -16.09
C GLN A 30 -44.83 6.26 -15.88
N GLY A 31 -44.15 6.84 -16.88
CA GLY A 31 -43.66 8.22 -16.88
C GLY A 31 -42.20 8.37 -16.42
N PRO A 32 -41.64 9.60 -16.51
CA PRO A 32 -40.25 9.85 -16.13
C PRO A 32 -40.03 9.60 -14.64
N PHE A 33 -38.99 8.83 -14.31
CA PHE A 33 -38.64 8.51 -12.92
C PHE A 33 -38.07 9.73 -12.19
N PHE A 34 -37.10 10.41 -12.81
CA PHE A 34 -36.48 11.63 -12.30
C PHE A 34 -37.28 12.87 -12.68
N ARG A 35 -37.44 13.78 -11.72
CA ARG A 35 -38.05 15.10 -11.89
C ARG A 35 -37.04 16.05 -12.52
N ARG A 36 -37.53 17.18 -13.05
CA ARG A 36 -36.66 18.27 -13.51
C ARG A 36 -35.68 18.74 -12.43
N ILE A 37 -36.14 18.78 -11.18
CA ILE A 37 -35.31 19.19 -10.03
C ILE A 37 -34.20 18.19 -9.72
N ASP A 38 -34.48 16.88 -9.86
CA ASP A 38 -33.47 15.85 -9.64
C ASP A 38 -32.34 15.99 -10.69
N TRP A 39 -32.70 16.30 -11.93
CA TRP A 39 -31.73 16.65 -13.00
C TRP A 39 -31.03 17.98 -12.77
N MET A 40 -31.71 19.00 -12.23
CA MET A 40 -31.05 20.25 -11.84
C MET A 40 -30.00 20.00 -10.75
N ALA A 41 -30.29 19.15 -9.76
CA ALA A 41 -29.33 18.77 -8.74
C ALA A 41 -28.10 18.09 -9.35
N PHE A 42 -28.32 17.17 -10.31
CA PHE A 42 -27.24 16.55 -11.09
C PHE A 42 -26.37 17.59 -11.79
N PHE A 43 -26.95 18.43 -12.65
CA PHE A 43 -26.17 19.34 -13.49
C PHE A 43 -25.47 20.43 -12.69
N ILE A 44 -26.11 20.98 -11.64
CA ILE A 44 -25.47 21.98 -10.77
C ILE A 44 -24.25 21.36 -10.08
N CYS A 45 -24.41 20.17 -9.48
CA CYS A 45 -23.31 19.49 -8.80
C CYS A 45 -22.21 19.08 -9.78
N PHE A 46 -22.57 18.53 -10.94
CA PHE A 46 -21.63 18.15 -11.99
C PHE A 46 -20.82 19.34 -12.50
N ILE A 47 -21.46 20.46 -12.86
CA ILE A 47 -20.76 21.64 -13.41
C ILE A 47 -19.79 22.23 -12.38
N ILE A 48 -20.21 22.36 -11.13
CA ILE A 48 -19.36 22.92 -10.06
C ILE A 48 -18.17 21.98 -9.78
N SER A 49 -18.43 20.69 -9.58
CA SER A 49 -17.36 19.71 -9.30
C SER A 49 -16.40 19.58 -10.48
N PHE A 50 -16.91 19.44 -11.71
CA PHE A 50 -16.10 19.40 -12.93
C PHE A 50 -15.24 20.67 -13.06
N GLY A 51 -15.82 21.85 -12.87
CA GLY A 51 -15.09 23.11 -12.98
C GLY A 51 -13.95 23.22 -11.97
N VAL A 52 -14.18 22.84 -10.72
CA VAL A 52 -13.13 22.87 -9.68
C VAL A 52 -12.08 21.79 -9.95
N TYR A 53 -12.46 20.56 -10.27
CA TYR A 53 -11.52 19.48 -10.58
C TYR A 53 -10.68 19.80 -11.82
N PHE A 54 -11.29 20.32 -12.88
CA PHE A 54 -10.57 20.76 -14.08
C PHE A 54 -9.60 21.90 -13.77
N TYR A 55 -9.99 22.85 -12.92
CA TYR A 55 -9.07 23.91 -12.50
C TYR A 55 -7.90 23.35 -11.69
N THR A 56 -8.18 22.41 -10.79
CA THR A 56 -7.22 21.87 -9.80
C THR A 56 -6.43 20.64 -10.26
N MET A 57 -6.71 20.07 -11.44
CA MET A 57 -6.00 18.88 -11.93
C MET A 57 -4.54 19.16 -12.28
N ALA A 58 -3.71 18.11 -12.22
CA ALA A 58 -2.32 18.17 -12.61
C ALA A 58 -2.17 18.48 -14.11
N PRO A 59 -1.27 19.41 -14.50
CA PRO A 59 -1.04 19.75 -15.91
C PRO A 59 -0.20 18.68 -16.65
N THR A 60 0.48 17.79 -15.93
CA THR A 60 1.36 16.73 -16.46
C THR A 60 1.41 15.55 -15.49
N VAL A 61 2.23 14.55 -15.80
CA VAL A 61 2.43 13.36 -14.96
C VAL A 61 2.83 13.75 -13.53
N THR A 62 2.19 13.10 -12.55
CA THR A 62 2.50 13.25 -11.13
C THR A 62 3.38 12.09 -10.67
N LEU A 63 3.63 12.01 -9.37
CA LEU A 63 4.39 10.92 -8.75
C LEU A 63 3.45 9.72 -8.44
N GLU A 64 3.89 8.78 -7.61
CA GLU A 64 3.21 7.48 -7.34
C GLU A 64 3.01 6.66 -8.63
N ASP A 65 1.84 6.06 -8.80
CA ASP A 65 1.48 5.14 -9.90
C ASP A 65 1.04 5.89 -11.18
N SER A 66 1.03 7.23 -11.14
CA SER A 66 0.57 8.09 -12.23
C SER A 66 1.27 7.79 -13.56
N GLY A 67 2.59 7.62 -13.54
CA GLY A 67 3.38 7.29 -14.74
C GLY A 67 3.03 5.92 -15.31
N GLU A 68 2.76 4.92 -14.46
CA GLU A 68 2.38 3.57 -14.87
C GLU A 68 1.03 3.59 -15.57
N LEU A 69 0.03 4.15 -14.89
CA LEU A 69 -1.34 4.20 -15.33
C LEU A 69 -1.48 5.04 -16.62
N ALA A 70 -0.72 6.13 -16.74
CA ALA A 70 -0.68 6.93 -17.96
C ALA A 70 -0.09 6.15 -19.14
N VAL A 71 1.03 5.43 -18.97
CA VAL A 71 1.63 4.61 -20.04
C VAL A 71 0.73 3.44 -20.43
N ALA A 72 0.15 2.76 -19.43
CA ALA A 72 -0.82 1.69 -19.69
C ALA A 72 -2.03 2.20 -20.49
N SER A 73 -2.53 3.39 -20.17
CA SER A 73 -3.61 4.01 -20.93
C SER A 73 -3.19 4.40 -22.35
N ASP A 74 -2.01 4.97 -22.53
CA ASP A 74 -1.51 5.43 -23.83
C ASP A 74 -1.32 4.27 -24.81
N TYR A 75 -0.78 3.15 -24.33
CA TYR A 75 -0.44 1.97 -25.13
C TYR A 75 -1.49 0.86 -25.11
N LEU A 76 -2.65 1.05 -24.48
CA LEU A 76 -3.56 -0.07 -24.16
C LEU A 76 -2.81 -1.23 -23.50
N GLY A 77 -1.97 -0.91 -22.52
CA GLY A 77 -1.18 -1.85 -21.73
C GLY A 77 -1.94 -2.49 -20.57
N VAL A 78 -1.19 -3.21 -19.75
CA VAL A 78 -1.65 -3.84 -18.51
C VAL A 78 -0.94 -3.19 -17.32
N PRO A 79 -1.64 -2.35 -16.54
CA PRO A 79 -1.11 -1.79 -15.29
C PRO A 79 -1.15 -2.84 -14.17
N HIS A 80 -0.70 -2.45 -12.97
CA HIS A 80 -0.60 -3.32 -11.82
C HIS A 80 -1.94 -4.01 -11.50
N PRO A 81 -1.89 -5.25 -10.98
CA PRO A 81 -3.04 -6.04 -10.57
C PRO A 81 -4.11 -5.28 -9.76
N PRO A 82 -5.40 -5.34 -10.18
CA PRO A 82 -5.97 -6.33 -11.10
C PRO A 82 -5.95 -5.91 -12.60
N GLY A 83 -5.22 -4.86 -12.98
CA GLY A 83 -5.04 -4.46 -14.39
C GLY A 83 -6.11 -3.52 -14.95
N TYR A 84 -7.10 -3.13 -14.15
CA TYR A 84 -8.10 -2.07 -14.43
C TYR A 84 -8.66 -2.02 -15.89
N PRO A 85 -9.19 -3.12 -16.49
CA PRO A 85 -9.49 -3.15 -17.92
C PRO A 85 -10.41 -2.03 -18.43
N ILE A 86 -11.55 -1.82 -17.77
CA ILE A 86 -12.49 -0.78 -18.21
C ILE A 86 -11.94 0.63 -18.02
N TRP A 87 -11.15 0.85 -16.96
CA TRP A 87 -10.49 2.13 -16.74
C TRP A 87 -9.52 2.42 -17.89
N THR A 88 -8.65 1.46 -18.21
CA THR A 88 -7.62 1.58 -19.25
C THR A 88 -8.25 1.86 -20.62
N LEU A 89 -9.32 1.16 -20.97
CA LEU A 89 -10.05 1.37 -22.23
C LEU A 89 -10.69 2.77 -22.32
N LEU A 90 -11.30 3.25 -21.24
CA LEU A 90 -11.95 4.57 -21.20
C LEU A 90 -10.94 5.71 -21.21
N THR A 91 -9.85 5.57 -20.46
CA THR A 91 -8.80 6.58 -20.41
C THR A 91 -7.97 6.62 -21.68
N TRP A 92 -7.75 5.46 -22.33
CA TRP A 92 -7.15 5.41 -23.67
C TRP A 92 -7.98 6.22 -24.67
N PHE A 93 -9.31 6.05 -24.64
CA PHE A 93 -10.20 6.82 -25.51
C PHE A 93 -10.17 8.32 -25.19
N SER A 94 -10.12 8.70 -23.90
CA SER A 94 -9.98 10.08 -23.47
C SER A 94 -8.66 10.71 -23.95
N GLN A 95 -7.53 10.06 -23.69
CA GLN A 95 -6.22 10.57 -24.13
C GLN A 95 -6.12 10.63 -25.65
N TRP A 96 -6.71 9.67 -26.38
CA TRP A 96 -6.81 9.73 -27.83
C TRP A 96 -7.60 10.94 -28.34
N ILE A 97 -8.65 11.39 -27.65
CA ILE A 97 -9.35 12.64 -28.01
C ILE A 97 -8.47 13.87 -27.73
N PHE A 98 -7.70 13.84 -26.64
CA PHE A 98 -6.92 14.98 -26.15
C PHE A 98 -5.41 14.90 -26.44
N HIS A 99 -4.97 14.02 -27.36
CA HIS A 99 -3.54 13.81 -27.71
C HIS A 99 -2.82 15.06 -28.24
N TRP A 100 -3.60 16.05 -28.69
CA TRP A 100 -3.13 17.34 -29.17
C TRP A 100 -2.73 18.29 -28.03
N VAL A 101 -3.12 18.01 -26.78
CA VAL A 101 -2.65 18.74 -25.61
C VAL A 101 -1.21 18.34 -25.33
N LYS A 102 -0.29 19.31 -25.36
CA LYS A 102 1.15 19.13 -25.19
C LYS A 102 1.62 19.81 -23.92
N TYR A 103 2.66 19.27 -23.29
CA TYR A 103 3.37 19.90 -22.18
C TYR A 103 4.59 20.66 -22.69
N PHE A 104 4.86 21.86 -22.17
CA PHE A 104 5.89 22.75 -22.69
C PHE A 104 7.10 22.93 -21.76
N GLY A 105 7.25 22.06 -20.75
CA GLY A 105 8.36 22.15 -19.79
C GLY A 105 8.20 23.25 -18.74
N VAL A 106 7.00 23.81 -18.60
CA VAL A 106 6.68 24.86 -17.62
C VAL A 106 5.38 24.56 -16.88
N PRO A 107 5.27 24.92 -15.58
CA PRO A 107 4.14 24.61 -14.70
C PRO A 107 2.91 25.51 -14.97
N ASP A 108 2.46 25.58 -16.22
CA ASP A 108 1.26 26.32 -16.62
C ASP A 108 -0.01 25.72 -15.99
N GLY A 109 -1.00 26.57 -15.76
CA GLY A 109 -2.35 26.11 -15.43
C GLY A 109 -3.08 25.50 -16.64
N ASN A 110 -4.10 24.67 -16.37
CA ASN A 110 -4.79 23.88 -17.39
C ASN A 110 -5.38 24.70 -18.57
N LEU A 111 -5.95 25.88 -18.30
CA LEU A 111 -6.47 26.75 -19.37
C LEU A 111 -5.34 27.29 -20.26
N THR A 112 -4.24 27.75 -19.65
CA THR A 112 -3.07 28.24 -20.38
C THR A 112 -2.48 27.14 -21.24
N LEU A 113 -2.37 25.92 -20.69
CA LEU A 113 -1.87 24.74 -21.40
C LEU A 113 -2.72 24.42 -22.63
N LEU A 114 -4.06 24.48 -22.51
CA LEU A 114 -4.98 24.28 -23.63
C LEU A 114 -4.80 25.33 -24.72
N PHE A 115 -4.74 26.62 -24.36
CA PHE A 115 -4.57 27.70 -25.34
C PHE A 115 -3.20 27.62 -26.03
N LYS A 116 -2.13 27.33 -25.29
CA LYS A 116 -0.79 27.11 -25.86
C LYS A 116 -0.77 25.91 -26.81
N SER A 117 -1.35 24.78 -26.40
CA SER A 117 -1.46 23.58 -27.23
C SER A 117 -2.26 23.83 -28.50
N PHE A 118 -3.40 24.52 -28.39
CA PHE A 118 -4.22 24.87 -29.54
C PHE A 118 -3.48 25.82 -30.50
N GLY A 119 -2.78 26.83 -29.98
CA GLY A 119 -1.94 27.71 -30.79
C GLY A 119 -0.80 26.97 -31.50
N ALA A 120 -0.19 25.98 -30.83
CA ALA A 120 0.88 25.16 -31.38
C ALA A 120 0.43 24.30 -32.57
N LEU A 121 -0.87 23.93 -32.67
CA LEU A 121 -1.41 23.22 -33.84
C LEU A 121 -1.28 24.01 -35.14
N PHE A 122 -1.23 25.35 -35.06
CA PHE A 122 -1.19 26.24 -36.22
C PHE A 122 0.12 27.02 -36.36
N THR A 123 1.07 26.85 -35.43
CA THR A 123 2.32 27.62 -35.39
C THR A 123 3.52 26.71 -35.63
N PRO A 124 4.13 26.75 -36.84
CA PRO A 124 5.31 25.95 -37.13
C PRO A 124 6.47 26.31 -36.18
N GLY A 125 7.11 25.29 -35.60
CA GLY A 125 8.31 25.44 -34.74
C GLY A 125 8.04 25.51 -33.24
N VAL A 126 6.79 25.64 -32.79
CA VAL A 126 6.44 25.51 -31.35
C VAL A 126 6.22 24.02 -31.04
N GLN A 127 7.26 23.36 -30.52
CA GLN A 127 7.19 21.93 -30.15
C GLN A 127 7.09 21.75 -28.64
N GLY A 128 5.96 21.20 -28.20
CA GLY A 128 5.80 20.64 -26.85
C GLY A 128 5.88 19.12 -26.87
N TYR A 129 6.01 18.53 -25.68
CA TYR A 129 6.03 17.09 -25.47
C TYR A 129 4.61 16.52 -25.45
N PRO A 130 4.38 15.30 -25.98
CA PRO A 130 3.12 14.61 -25.79
C PRO A 130 2.77 14.46 -24.30
N ASN A 131 1.49 14.63 -23.97
CA ASN A 131 1.03 14.69 -22.58
C ASN A 131 -0.21 13.81 -22.34
N PRO A 132 -0.11 12.49 -22.53
CA PRO A 132 -1.24 11.60 -22.30
C PRO A 132 -1.73 11.64 -20.85
N ALA A 133 -0.86 11.90 -19.87
CA ALA A 133 -1.26 12.03 -18.46
C ALA A 133 -2.39 13.05 -18.24
N TRP A 134 -2.38 14.16 -18.98
CA TRP A 134 -3.45 15.16 -18.94
C TRP A 134 -4.78 14.62 -19.45
N GLY A 135 -4.78 13.98 -20.63
CA GLY A 135 -5.99 13.38 -21.22
C GLY A 135 -6.56 12.24 -20.38
N VAL A 136 -5.68 11.44 -19.77
CA VAL A 136 -6.04 10.38 -18.84
C VAL A 136 -6.70 10.95 -17.59
N THR A 137 -6.09 11.96 -16.96
CA THR A 137 -6.64 12.63 -15.76
C THR A 137 -8.01 13.25 -16.03
N LEU A 138 -8.17 13.93 -17.16
CA LEU A 138 -9.43 14.58 -17.52
C LEU A 138 -10.60 13.57 -17.64
N GLY A 139 -10.37 12.43 -18.31
CA GLY A 139 -11.40 11.42 -18.54
C GLY A 139 -11.61 10.47 -17.36
N GLY A 140 -10.52 9.89 -16.86
CA GLY A 140 -10.54 8.86 -15.81
C GLY A 140 -10.83 9.39 -14.41
N SER A 141 -10.42 10.63 -14.14
CA SER A 141 -10.47 11.20 -12.79
C SER A 141 -11.46 12.37 -12.69
N VAL A 142 -11.23 13.45 -13.44
CA VAL A 142 -12.03 14.69 -13.36
C VAL A 142 -13.48 14.43 -13.77
N PHE A 143 -13.69 13.89 -14.97
CA PHE A 143 -15.03 13.66 -15.51
C PHE A 143 -15.77 12.56 -14.74
N ALA A 144 -15.10 11.45 -14.43
CA ALA A 144 -15.68 10.35 -13.66
C ALA A 144 -16.07 10.78 -12.23
N GLY A 145 -15.19 11.52 -11.53
CA GLY A 145 -15.45 12.05 -10.20
C GLY A 145 -16.63 13.04 -10.20
N ALA A 146 -16.67 13.97 -11.16
CA ALA A 146 -17.77 14.92 -11.30
C ALA A 146 -19.11 14.22 -11.60
N LEU A 147 -19.11 13.19 -12.45
CA LEU A 147 -20.29 12.36 -12.70
C LEU A 147 -20.75 11.62 -11.44
N ALA A 148 -19.83 11.07 -10.65
CA ALA A 148 -20.17 10.39 -9.40
C ALA A 148 -20.89 11.35 -8.43
N CYS A 149 -20.37 12.58 -8.27
CA CYS A 149 -20.97 13.62 -7.45
C CYS A 149 -22.35 14.06 -7.98
N GLY A 150 -22.48 14.26 -9.30
CA GLY A 150 -23.75 14.58 -9.94
C GLY A 150 -24.81 13.49 -9.72
N PHE A 151 -24.47 12.22 -9.92
CA PHE A 151 -25.38 11.11 -9.68
C PHE A 151 -25.73 10.95 -8.20
N LEU A 152 -24.81 11.24 -7.28
CA LEU A 152 -25.08 11.24 -5.85
C LEU A 152 -26.07 12.34 -5.47
N ALA A 153 -25.92 13.54 -6.04
CA ALA A 153 -26.86 14.64 -5.84
C ALA A 153 -28.26 14.29 -6.34
N LEU A 154 -28.35 13.68 -7.52
CA LEU A 154 -29.60 13.21 -8.12
C LEU A 154 -30.25 12.08 -7.31
N LEU A 155 -29.46 11.10 -6.84
CA LEU A 155 -29.91 10.04 -5.95
C LEU A 155 -30.48 10.64 -4.65
N THR A 156 -29.73 11.53 -4.00
CA THR A 156 -30.13 12.18 -2.74
C THR A 156 -31.42 12.97 -2.91
N SER A 157 -31.50 13.79 -3.97
CA SER A 157 -32.68 14.62 -4.27
C SER A 157 -33.93 13.78 -4.50
N ARG A 158 -33.80 12.73 -5.32
CA ARG A 158 -34.90 11.86 -5.69
C ARG A 158 -35.39 11.02 -4.51
N SER A 159 -34.47 10.35 -3.84
CA SER A 159 -34.79 9.48 -2.71
C SER A 159 -35.26 10.25 -1.49
N GLY A 160 -34.70 11.44 -1.24
CA GLY A 160 -35.15 12.34 -0.19
C GLY A 160 -36.62 12.77 -0.37
N ALA A 161 -37.03 13.13 -1.60
CA ALA A 161 -38.42 13.46 -1.87
C ALA A 161 -39.36 12.27 -1.65
N ASP A 162 -38.98 11.07 -2.09
CA ASP A 162 -39.80 9.88 -1.90
C ASP A 162 -39.94 9.52 -0.41
N ILE A 163 -38.89 9.74 0.39
CA ILE A 163 -38.92 9.62 1.85
C ILE A 163 -39.86 10.66 2.47
N MET A 164 -39.74 11.94 2.08
CA MET A 164 -40.58 13.04 2.60
C MET A 164 -42.06 12.87 2.28
N ARG A 165 -42.39 12.50 1.04
CA ARG A 165 -43.77 12.23 0.60
C ARG A 165 -44.40 11.04 1.32
N GLY A 166 -43.59 10.18 1.92
CA GLY A 166 -44.04 9.14 2.84
C GLY A 166 -44.72 9.70 4.10
N TYR A 167 -44.34 10.91 4.53
CA TYR A 167 -44.80 11.57 5.74
C TYR A 167 -45.88 12.63 5.44
N ARG A 168 -47.12 12.18 5.20
CA ARG A 168 -48.26 13.06 4.78
C ARG A 168 -48.41 14.34 5.58
N ARG A 169 -48.38 14.25 6.93
CA ARG A 169 -48.51 15.39 7.82
C ARG A 169 -47.47 16.49 7.59
N ALA A 170 -46.27 16.13 7.13
CA ALA A 170 -45.27 17.12 6.72
C ALA A 170 -45.65 17.81 5.41
N MET A 171 -46.13 17.04 4.45
CA MET A 171 -46.46 17.55 3.12
C MET A 171 -47.67 18.46 3.08
N ASP A 172 -48.63 18.23 3.97
CA ASP A 172 -49.79 19.12 4.13
C ASP A 172 -49.37 20.54 4.58
N VAL A 173 -48.23 20.68 5.27
CA VAL A 173 -47.74 21.96 5.81
C VAL A 173 -46.67 22.60 4.92
N ILE A 174 -45.74 21.80 4.40
CA ILE A 174 -44.56 22.24 3.63
C ILE A 174 -44.92 22.54 2.17
N GLY A 175 -45.83 21.74 1.60
CA GLY A 175 -46.18 21.81 0.18
C GLY A 175 -45.05 21.37 -0.77
N ILE A 176 -45.40 21.27 -2.06
CA ILE A 176 -44.50 20.72 -3.09
C ILE A 176 -43.33 21.66 -3.41
N GLN A 177 -43.53 22.99 -3.29
CA GLN A 177 -42.47 23.96 -3.61
C GLN A 177 -41.30 23.89 -2.62
N SER A 178 -41.57 23.88 -1.31
CA SER A 178 -40.52 23.75 -0.29
C SER A 178 -39.83 22.38 -0.36
N GLU A 179 -40.58 21.29 -0.58
CA GLU A 179 -40.00 19.96 -0.82
C GLU A 179 -38.98 19.98 -1.98
N ASN A 180 -39.39 20.56 -3.12
CA ASN A 180 -38.55 20.68 -4.31
C ASN A 180 -37.25 21.45 -4.02
N TRP A 181 -37.34 22.59 -3.33
CA TRP A 181 -36.16 23.38 -2.96
C TRP A 181 -35.26 22.68 -1.95
N PHE A 182 -35.82 21.99 -0.95
CA PHE A 182 -35.03 21.22 0.03
C PHE A 182 -34.32 20.06 -0.64
N CYS A 183 -35.01 19.29 -1.49
CA CYS A 183 -34.41 18.17 -2.20
C CYS A 183 -33.35 18.64 -3.20
N LEU A 184 -33.55 19.77 -3.89
CA LEU A 184 -32.54 20.36 -4.76
C LEU A 184 -31.29 20.73 -3.96
N THR A 185 -31.49 21.54 -2.92
CA THR A 185 -30.40 22.14 -2.14
C THR A 185 -29.60 21.07 -1.40
N CYS A 186 -30.26 20.21 -0.63
CA CYS A 186 -29.58 19.15 0.10
C CYS A 186 -28.99 18.08 -0.82
N GLY A 187 -29.60 17.84 -1.99
CA GLY A 187 -29.02 16.98 -3.02
C GLY A 187 -27.70 17.54 -3.56
N VAL A 188 -27.70 18.82 -3.97
CA VAL A 188 -26.48 19.52 -4.40
C VAL A 188 -25.43 19.54 -3.30
N THR A 189 -25.82 19.86 -2.06
CA THR A 189 -24.90 19.85 -0.91
C THR A 189 -24.31 18.47 -0.66
N ALA A 190 -25.09 17.38 -0.69
CA ALA A 190 -24.57 16.02 -0.52
C ALA A 190 -23.54 15.66 -1.61
N GLY A 191 -23.85 15.96 -2.87
CA GLY A 191 -22.93 15.75 -3.99
C GLY A 191 -21.66 16.58 -3.88
N LEU A 192 -21.75 17.85 -3.46
CA LEU A 192 -20.59 18.73 -3.31
C LEU A 192 -19.77 18.44 -2.05
N LEU A 193 -20.39 18.00 -0.95
CA LEU A 193 -19.66 17.50 0.21
C LEU A 193 -18.85 16.26 -0.17
N PHE A 194 -19.40 15.36 -0.98
CA PHE A 194 -18.63 14.25 -1.53
C PHE A 194 -17.52 14.76 -2.47
N ALA A 195 -17.82 15.69 -3.37
CA ALA A 195 -16.86 16.27 -4.30
C ALA A 195 -15.65 16.87 -3.60
N PHE A 196 -15.88 17.63 -2.54
CA PHE A 196 -14.81 18.29 -1.79
C PHE A 196 -14.35 17.50 -0.57
N SER A 197 -14.80 16.25 -0.41
CA SER A 197 -14.15 15.34 0.54
C SER A 197 -12.68 15.20 0.11
N PRO A 198 -11.71 15.46 0.99
CA PRO A 198 -10.32 15.57 0.57
C PRO A 198 -9.78 14.34 -0.17
N VAL A 199 -10.17 13.15 0.26
CA VAL A 199 -9.76 11.92 -0.41
C VAL A 199 -10.33 11.85 -1.84
N LEU A 200 -11.61 12.12 -2.08
CA LEU A 200 -12.12 12.08 -3.46
C LEU A 200 -11.52 13.19 -4.33
N TRP A 201 -11.35 14.40 -3.77
CA TRP A 201 -10.80 15.53 -4.52
C TRP A 201 -9.37 15.23 -4.97
N SER A 202 -8.48 14.81 -4.07
CA SER A 202 -7.09 14.46 -4.42
C SER A 202 -7.00 13.38 -5.50
N GLN A 203 -7.91 12.41 -5.51
CA GLN A 203 -7.94 11.35 -6.54
C GLN A 203 -8.61 11.79 -7.85
N SER A 204 -9.37 12.90 -7.84
CA SER A 204 -10.04 13.44 -9.03
C SER A 204 -9.17 14.43 -9.81
N THR A 205 -7.98 14.75 -9.32
CA THR A 205 -7.05 15.74 -9.90
C THR A 205 -5.76 15.13 -10.45
N ILE A 206 -5.56 13.82 -10.34
CA ILE A 206 -4.37 13.09 -10.81
C ILE A 206 -4.76 11.85 -11.64
N VAL A 207 -3.80 11.19 -12.28
CA VAL A 207 -4.02 9.94 -13.01
C VAL A 207 -4.27 8.80 -12.02
N GLU A 208 -5.53 8.45 -11.79
CA GLU A 208 -5.92 7.46 -10.78
C GLU A 208 -7.21 6.71 -11.11
N VAL A 209 -7.41 5.56 -10.47
CA VAL A 209 -8.52 4.61 -10.76
C VAL A 209 -9.76 4.80 -9.87
N TYR A 210 -9.61 5.54 -8.77
CA TYR A 210 -10.60 5.57 -7.70
C TYR A 210 -11.84 6.41 -8.01
N SER A 211 -11.72 7.49 -8.79
CA SER A 211 -12.87 8.32 -9.18
C SER A 211 -13.85 7.56 -10.08
N LEU A 212 -13.34 6.73 -10.99
CA LEU A 212 -14.18 5.82 -11.79
C LEU A 212 -14.83 4.74 -10.93
N ASN A 213 -14.14 4.23 -9.91
CA ASN A 213 -14.73 3.30 -8.94
C ASN A 213 -15.91 3.95 -8.17
N ALA A 214 -15.77 5.21 -7.76
CA ALA A 214 -16.82 5.97 -7.11
C ALA A 214 -18.04 6.14 -8.02
N LEU A 215 -17.82 6.42 -9.31
CA LEU A 215 -18.89 6.50 -10.31
C LEU A 215 -19.64 5.16 -10.44
N PHE A 216 -18.94 4.04 -10.58
CA PHE A 216 -19.57 2.72 -10.66
C PHE A 216 -20.41 2.39 -9.42
N MET A 217 -19.89 2.72 -8.22
CA MET A 217 -20.60 2.55 -6.97
C MET A 217 -21.91 3.37 -6.94
N VAL A 218 -21.83 4.67 -7.18
CA VAL A 218 -22.99 5.58 -7.08
C VAL A 218 -24.03 5.25 -8.16
N LEU A 219 -23.58 4.94 -9.37
CA LEU A 219 -24.46 4.52 -10.47
C LEU A 219 -25.18 3.20 -10.14
N THR A 220 -24.47 2.22 -9.57
CA THR A 220 -25.08 0.96 -9.12
C THR A 220 -26.12 1.22 -8.04
N MET A 221 -25.84 2.09 -7.06
CA MET A 221 -26.80 2.47 -6.02
C MET A 221 -28.02 3.20 -6.59
N LEU A 222 -27.82 4.12 -7.54
CA LEU A 222 -28.91 4.86 -8.20
C LEU A 222 -29.83 3.94 -8.99
N LEU A 223 -29.26 3.01 -9.77
CA LEU A 223 -30.02 2.03 -10.55
C LEU A 223 -30.75 1.04 -9.63
N THR A 224 -30.10 0.62 -8.54
CA THR A 224 -30.73 -0.21 -7.50
C THR A 224 -31.90 0.50 -6.86
N TYR A 225 -31.76 1.78 -6.51
CA TYR A 225 -32.85 2.59 -5.97
C TYR A 225 -34.02 2.69 -6.96
N ARG A 226 -33.72 2.96 -8.24
CA ARG A 226 -34.75 3.00 -9.29
C ARG A 226 -35.48 1.68 -9.41
N TRP A 227 -34.76 0.56 -9.46
CA TRP A 227 -35.38 -0.77 -9.53
C TRP A 227 -36.19 -1.08 -8.27
N MET A 228 -35.71 -0.72 -7.08
CA MET A 228 -36.48 -0.86 -5.84
C MET A 228 -37.78 -0.07 -5.90
N CYS A 229 -37.79 1.12 -6.49
CA CYS A 229 -39.02 1.88 -6.71
C CYS A 229 -39.92 1.25 -7.79
N ARG A 230 -39.34 0.75 -8.89
CA ARG A 230 -40.04 0.15 -10.04
C ARG A 230 -39.58 -1.29 -10.34
N PRO A 231 -39.98 -2.28 -9.53
CA PRO A 231 -39.40 -3.63 -9.59
C PRO A 231 -39.87 -4.44 -10.80
N GLU A 232 -40.84 -3.96 -11.59
CA GLU A 232 -41.27 -4.59 -12.85
C GLU A 232 -40.40 -4.13 -14.05
N GLU A 233 -39.58 -3.09 -13.89
CA GLU A 233 -38.62 -2.66 -14.91
C GLU A 233 -37.38 -3.58 -14.90
N ASP A 234 -37.51 -4.79 -15.44
CA ASP A 234 -36.43 -5.79 -15.50
C ASP A 234 -35.16 -5.24 -16.18
N ALA A 235 -35.31 -4.34 -17.16
CA ALA A 235 -34.18 -3.66 -17.82
C ALA A 235 -33.28 -2.91 -16.81
N THR A 236 -33.85 -2.29 -15.77
CA THR A 236 -33.05 -1.58 -14.75
C THR A 236 -32.22 -2.58 -13.95
N LEU A 237 -32.78 -3.74 -13.59
CA LEU A 237 -32.06 -4.81 -12.89
C LEU A 237 -30.89 -5.35 -13.73
N TYR A 238 -31.15 -5.55 -15.01
CA TYR A 238 -30.17 -6.05 -15.99
C TYR A 238 -29.02 -5.07 -16.22
N ILE A 239 -29.33 -3.79 -16.40
CA ILE A 239 -28.30 -2.74 -16.49
C ILE A 239 -27.52 -2.64 -15.19
N THR A 240 -28.19 -2.72 -14.02
CA THR A 240 -27.51 -2.71 -12.72
C THR A 240 -26.50 -3.86 -12.62
N ALA A 241 -26.89 -5.06 -13.02
CA ALA A 241 -26.02 -6.24 -13.00
C ALA A 241 -24.81 -6.07 -13.93
N PHE A 242 -25.01 -5.57 -15.15
CA PHE A 242 -23.93 -5.28 -16.09
C PHE A 242 -22.96 -4.22 -15.55
N ILE A 243 -23.47 -3.10 -15.05
CA ILE A 243 -22.67 -2.00 -14.50
C ILE A 243 -21.90 -2.44 -13.25
N PHE A 244 -22.52 -3.25 -12.39
CA PHE A 244 -21.85 -3.82 -11.22
C PHE A 244 -20.71 -4.77 -11.64
N GLY A 245 -20.97 -5.68 -12.59
CA GLY A 245 -19.95 -6.58 -13.14
C GLY A 245 -18.80 -5.83 -13.80
N LEU A 246 -19.10 -4.77 -14.56
CA LEU A 246 -18.12 -3.91 -15.20
C LEU A 246 -17.28 -3.14 -14.16
N GLY A 247 -17.91 -2.62 -13.11
CA GLY A 247 -17.24 -1.93 -12.01
C GLY A 247 -16.27 -2.83 -11.22
N LEU A 248 -16.53 -4.14 -11.13
CA LEU A 248 -15.59 -5.12 -10.55
C LEU A 248 -14.31 -5.31 -11.39
N THR A 249 -14.34 -4.94 -12.68
CA THR A 249 -13.13 -4.89 -13.50
C THR A 249 -12.35 -3.60 -13.29
N ASN A 250 -12.99 -2.53 -12.82
CA ASN A 250 -12.29 -1.35 -12.35
C ASN A 250 -11.65 -1.61 -10.99
N HIS A 251 -12.43 -1.90 -9.95
CA HIS A 251 -11.85 -2.14 -8.62
C HIS A 251 -12.63 -3.22 -7.87
N GLN A 252 -11.91 -4.24 -7.41
CA GLN A 252 -12.51 -5.42 -6.78
C GLN A 252 -13.22 -5.10 -5.45
N SER A 253 -12.87 -3.98 -4.77
CA SER A 253 -13.56 -3.56 -3.54
C SER A 253 -15.06 -3.31 -3.73
N LEU A 254 -15.53 -3.07 -4.97
CA LEU A 254 -16.95 -2.91 -5.25
C LEU A 254 -17.76 -4.16 -4.83
N VAL A 255 -17.11 -5.34 -4.69
CA VAL A 255 -17.75 -6.56 -4.19
C VAL A 255 -18.37 -6.39 -2.80
N PHE A 256 -17.82 -5.52 -1.96
CA PHE A 256 -18.37 -5.22 -0.62
C PHE A 256 -19.73 -4.51 -0.69
N LEU A 257 -20.15 -4.02 -1.85
CA LEU A 257 -21.50 -3.51 -2.08
C LEU A 257 -22.53 -4.65 -2.31
N ALA A 258 -22.10 -5.84 -2.73
CA ALA A 258 -23.00 -6.94 -3.10
C ALA A 258 -24.01 -7.32 -2.00
N PRO A 259 -23.64 -7.41 -0.71
CA PRO A 259 -24.59 -7.70 0.37
C PRO A 259 -25.73 -6.68 0.46
N ALA A 260 -25.44 -5.39 0.22
CA ALA A 260 -26.46 -4.36 0.19
C ALA A 260 -27.42 -4.55 -0.98
N LEU A 261 -26.90 -4.85 -2.18
CA LEU A 261 -27.73 -5.13 -3.36
C LEU A 261 -28.65 -6.34 -3.13
N ILE A 262 -28.12 -7.40 -2.53
CA ILE A 262 -28.87 -8.60 -2.16
C ILE A 262 -29.99 -8.27 -1.17
N ILE A 263 -29.72 -7.45 -0.16
CA ILE A 263 -30.74 -7.00 0.81
C ILE A 263 -31.79 -6.11 0.14
N GLY A 264 -31.39 -5.18 -0.75
CA GLY A 264 -32.31 -4.38 -1.54
C GLY A 264 -33.25 -5.24 -2.39
N ILE A 265 -32.72 -6.30 -3.01
CA ILE A 265 -33.51 -7.32 -3.73
C ILE A 265 -34.45 -8.06 -2.78
N ALA A 266 -33.96 -8.54 -1.63
CA ALA A 266 -34.75 -9.30 -0.67
C ALA A 266 -35.95 -8.50 -0.13
N LEU A 267 -35.72 -7.22 0.17
CA LEU A 267 -36.74 -6.32 0.71
C LEU A 267 -37.81 -5.95 -0.31
N ARG A 268 -37.50 -6.01 -1.61
CA ARG A 268 -38.44 -5.64 -2.68
C ARG A 268 -39.10 -6.82 -3.38
N ARG A 269 -38.34 -7.87 -3.70
CA ARG A 269 -38.81 -9.12 -4.33
C ARG A 269 -38.14 -10.32 -3.67
N ILE A 270 -38.78 -10.83 -2.61
CA ILE A 270 -38.27 -11.96 -1.84
C ILE A 270 -38.14 -13.25 -2.67
N GLU A 271 -38.98 -13.43 -3.69
CA GLU A 271 -38.93 -14.57 -4.61
C GLU A 271 -37.65 -14.57 -5.45
N LEU A 272 -37.23 -13.39 -5.93
CA LEU A 272 -35.99 -13.22 -6.69
C LEU A 272 -34.78 -13.49 -5.77
N PHE A 273 -34.76 -12.90 -4.57
CA PHE A 273 -33.73 -13.18 -3.57
C PHE A 273 -33.59 -14.67 -3.24
N ARG A 274 -34.71 -15.35 -2.99
CA ARG A 274 -34.75 -16.78 -2.68
C ARG A 274 -34.09 -17.60 -3.79
N ASP A 275 -34.45 -17.32 -5.05
CA ASP A 275 -33.90 -18.05 -6.19
C ASP A 275 -32.42 -17.72 -6.43
N CYS A 276 -32.02 -16.46 -6.25
CA CYS A 276 -30.61 -16.05 -6.27
C CYS A 276 -29.78 -16.81 -5.23
N MET A 277 -30.24 -16.84 -3.97
CA MET A 277 -29.53 -17.52 -2.89
C MET A 277 -29.48 -19.02 -3.09
N ALA A 278 -30.56 -19.64 -3.56
CA ALA A 278 -30.59 -21.06 -3.85
C ALA A 278 -29.50 -21.46 -4.87
N ILE A 279 -29.38 -20.69 -5.95
CA ILE A 279 -28.40 -20.97 -7.01
C ILE A 279 -26.97 -20.67 -6.51
N LEU A 280 -26.75 -19.58 -5.78
CA LEU A 280 -25.43 -19.28 -5.21
C LEU A 280 -24.98 -20.36 -4.22
N MET A 281 -25.88 -20.88 -3.39
CA MET A 281 -25.58 -22.00 -2.49
C MET A 281 -25.21 -23.27 -3.27
N TRP A 282 -25.91 -23.59 -4.35
CA TRP A 282 -25.53 -24.72 -5.22
C TRP A 282 -24.21 -24.51 -5.94
N MET A 283 -23.92 -23.30 -6.43
CA MET A 283 -22.62 -22.97 -7.01
C MET A 283 -21.49 -23.11 -5.99
N ALA A 284 -21.68 -22.58 -4.79
CA ALA A 284 -20.72 -22.70 -3.69
C ALA A 284 -20.53 -24.16 -3.26
N SER A 285 -21.61 -24.95 -3.24
CA SER A 285 -21.56 -26.40 -3.01
C SER A 285 -20.70 -27.11 -4.05
N GLY A 286 -20.94 -26.84 -5.34
CA GLY A 286 -20.13 -27.38 -6.44
C GLY A 286 -18.65 -27.00 -6.32
N LEU A 287 -18.35 -25.75 -5.95
CA LEU A 287 -16.98 -25.29 -5.72
C LEU A 287 -16.31 -26.03 -4.55
N MET A 288 -17.03 -26.26 -3.44
CA MET A 288 -16.50 -27.01 -2.30
C MET A 288 -16.20 -28.47 -2.68
N PHE A 289 -17.08 -29.12 -3.45
CA PHE A 289 -16.82 -30.47 -3.96
C PHE A 289 -15.64 -30.51 -4.94
N TYR A 290 -15.51 -29.50 -5.79
CA TYR A 290 -14.36 -29.35 -6.67
C TYR A 290 -13.05 -29.18 -5.88
N LYS A 291 -13.00 -28.29 -4.88
CA LYS A 291 -11.82 -28.15 -4.01
C LYS A 291 -11.47 -29.46 -3.30
N ALA A 292 -12.47 -30.18 -2.81
CA ALA A 292 -12.27 -31.47 -2.16
C ALA A 292 -11.74 -32.55 -3.13
N SER A 293 -12.12 -32.49 -4.41
CA SER A 293 -11.65 -33.44 -5.42
C SER A 293 -10.20 -33.21 -5.84
N GLN A 294 -9.67 -32.00 -5.69
CA GLN A 294 -8.25 -31.67 -5.96
C GLN A 294 -7.29 -32.29 -4.92
N ILE A 295 -7.77 -32.61 -3.71
CA ILE A 295 -6.97 -33.31 -2.69
C ILE A 295 -6.87 -34.80 -3.06
N THR A 296 -5.80 -35.14 -3.77
CA THR A 296 -5.49 -36.49 -4.28
C THR A 296 -4.22 -37.07 -3.62
N GLY A 297 -3.99 -38.38 -3.72
CA GLY A 297 -2.86 -39.07 -3.07
C GLY A 297 -3.14 -39.58 -1.65
N THR A 298 -2.10 -39.89 -0.87
CA THR A 298 -2.18 -40.18 0.58
C THR A 298 -2.10 -38.86 1.36
N PRO A 299 -3.23 -38.28 1.80
CA PRO A 299 -3.24 -36.95 2.41
C PRO A 299 -2.71 -37.01 3.85
N SER A 300 -2.07 -35.94 4.30
CA SER A 300 -1.78 -35.74 5.73
C SER A 300 -3.08 -35.66 6.54
N PRO A 301 -3.05 -35.87 7.87
CA PRO A 301 -4.23 -35.73 8.72
C PRO A 301 -4.94 -34.38 8.56
N GLU A 302 -4.18 -33.29 8.42
CA GLU A 302 -4.71 -31.94 8.18
C GLU A 302 -5.42 -31.84 6.83
N MET A 303 -4.79 -32.33 5.75
CA MET A 303 -5.41 -32.34 4.41
C MET A 303 -6.70 -33.18 4.39
N LEU A 304 -6.74 -34.28 5.15
CA LEU A 304 -7.93 -35.10 5.31
C LEU A 304 -9.04 -34.31 6.02
N GLN A 305 -8.71 -33.59 7.08
CA GLN A 305 -9.66 -32.73 7.80
C GLN A 305 -10.17 -31.60 6.90
N THR A 306 -9.30 -30.95 6.13
CA THR A 306 -9.69 -29.94 5.14
C THR A 306 -10.66 -30.53 4.11
N LYS A 307 -10.34 -31.72 3.57
CA LYS A 307 -11.20 -32.42 2.60
C LYS A 307 -12.57 -32.75 3.19
N GLN A 308 -12.61 -33.30 4.40
CA GLN A 308 -13.86 -33.59 5.13
C GLN A 308 -14.68 -32.32 5.38
N THR A 309 -14.02 -31.22 5.77
CA THR A 309 -14.66 -29.93 5.99
C THR A 309 -15.28 -29.39 4.70
N GLN A 310 -14.54 -29.42 3.59
CA GLN A 310 -15.03 -29.00 2.27
C GLN A 310 -16.22 -29.85 1.81
N ILE A 311 -16.16 -31.18 1.95
CA ILE A 311 -17.29 -32.07 1.62
C ILE A 311 -18.51 -31.77 2.51
N THR A 312 -18.31 -31.60 3.81
CA THR A 312 -19.38 -31.31 4.77
C THR A 312 -20.07 -29.99 4.43
N LEU A 313 -19.30 -28.92 4.21
CA LEU A 313 -19.83 -27.63 3.75
C LEU A 313 -20.53 -27.75 2.39
N GLY A 314 -19.96 -28.52 1.47
CA GLY A 314 -20.57 -28.82 0.17
C GLY A 314 -21.96 -29.45 0.31
N ILE A 315 -22.11 -30.46 1.18
CA ILE A 315 -23.40 -31.11 1.47
C ILE A 315 -24.37 -30.13 2.12
N LEU A 316 -23.93 -29.39 3.15
CA LEU A 316 -24.77 -28.40 3.84
C LEU A 316 -25.32 -27.34 2.87
N LEU A 317 -24.48 -26.82 1.98
CA LEU A 317 -24.87 -25.85 0.95
C LEU A 317 -25.75 -26.46 -0.14
N LEU A 318 -25.61 -27.75 -0.43
CA LEU A 318 -26.46 -28.46 -1.40
C LEU A 318 -27.90 -28.56 -0.90
N ILE A 319 -28.08 -28.83 0.40
CA ILE A 319 -29.39 -29.01 1.04
C ILE A 319 -29.99 -27.69 1.57
N ALA A 320 -29.18 -26.67 1.84
CA ALA A 320 -29.60 -25.38 2.39
C ALA A 320 -30.76 -24.70 1.62
N PRO A 321 -30.83 -24.78 0.27
CA PRO A 321 -31.99 -24.27 -0.47
C PRO A 321 -33.33 -24.93 -0.09
N GLY A 322 -33.31 -26.13 0.49
CA GLY A 322 -34.50 -26.75 1.09
C GLY A 322 -35.11 -25.94 2.23
N ALA A 323 -34.31 -25.18 2.99
CA ALA A 323 -34.83 -24.21 3.96
C ALA A 323 -35.44 -22.98 3.26
N LEU A 324 -34.83 -22.52 2.16
CA LEU A 324 -35.36 -21.41 1.35
C LEU A 324 -36.70 -21.77 0.67
N PHE A 325 -36.91 -23.06 0.34
CA PHE A 325 -38.20 -23.57 -0.12
C PHE A 325 -39.31 -23.28 0.89
N LEU A 326 -39.04 -23.29 2.20
CA LEU A 326 -40.05 -23.06 3.24
C LEU A 326 -40.61 -21.63 3.24
N ILE A 327 -39.93 -20.65 2.64
CA ILE A 327 -40.36 -19.24 2.61
C ILE A 327 -41.66 -19.05 1.80
N LYS A 328 -41.83 -19.78 0.68
CA LYS A 328 -43.00 -19.67 -0.22
C LYS A 328 -43.46 -21.01 -0.84
N ARG A 329 -42.88 -22.14 -0.41
CA ARG A 329 -43.14 -23.51 -0.92
C ARG A 329 -42.98 -23.69 -2.44
N ARG A 330 -42.12 -22.89 -3.05
CA ARG A 330 -41.69 -22.98 -4.46
C ARG A 330 -40.23 -22.53 -4.54
N LEU A 331 -39.49 -22.98 -5.55
CA LEU A 331 -38.12 -22.55 -5.88
C LEU A 331 -38.03 -22.35 -7.40
N LEU A 332 -37.09 -21.52 -7.84
CA LEU A 332 -36.81 -21.26 -9.25
C LEU A 332 -38.02 -20.69 -10.03
N THR A 333 -38.83 -19.86 -9.37
CA THR A 333 -39.99 -19.23 -10.02
C THR A 333 -39.62 -17.99 -10.83
N THR A 334 -38.44 -17.41 -10.58
CA THR A 334 -37.95 -16.16 -11.20
C THR A 334 -36.77 -16.38 -12.14
N TRP A 335 -36.54 -17.61 -12.61
CA TRP A 335 -35.38 -17.96 -13.44
C TRP A 335 -35.26 -17.10 -14.73
N LYS A 336 -36.39 -16.67 -15.30
CA LYS A 336 -36.42 -15.77 -16.48
C LYS A 336 -35.82 -14.39 -16.21
N GLN A 337 -35.83 -13.94 -14.96
CA GLN A 337 -35.20 -12.69 -14.53
C GLN A 337 -33.76 -12.93 -14.08
N TYR A 338 -33.54 -14.02 -13.35
CA TYR A 338 -32.24 -14.37 -12.80
C TYR A 338 -31.18 -14.65 -13.87
N VAL A 339 -31.50 -15.47 -14.89
CA VAL A 339 -30.51 -15.90 -15.89
C VAL A 339 -29.95 -14.70 -16.68
N PRO A 340 -30.77 -13.79 -17.25
CA PRO A 340 -30.25 -12.60 -17.92
C PRO A 340 -29.46 -11.68 -16.98
N MET A 341 -29.91 -11.53 -15.73
CA MET A 341 -29.21 -10.73 -14.72
C MET A 341 -27.79 -11.26 -14.48
N VAL A 342 -27.63 -12.57 -14.27
CA VAL A 342 -26.30 -13.18 -14.08
C VAL A 342 -25.46 -13.11 -15.36
N LEU A 343 -26.04 -13.41 -16.53
CA LEU A 343 -25.32 -13.32 -17.80
C LEU A 343 -24.78 -11.91 -18.06
N LEU A 344 -25.54 -10.88 -17.70
CA LEU A 344 -25.10 -9.49 -17.84
C LEU A 344 -24.04 -9.10 -16.81
N ALA A 345 -24.13 -9.58 -15.57
CA ALA A 345 -23.03 -9.42 -14.61
C ALA A 345 -21.73 -10.09 -15.11
N VAL A 346 -21.84 -11.30 -15.64
CA VAL A 346 -20.71 -12.04 -16.22
C VAL A 346 -20.16 -11.34 -17.47
N LEU A 347 -21.03 -10.77 -18.32
CA LEU A 347 -20.63 -9.95 -19.47
C LEU A 347 -19.89 -8.67 -19.04
N GLY A 348 -20.26 -8.07 -17.92
CA GLY A 348 -19.48 -6.97 -17.33
C GLY A 348 -18.09 -7.43 -16.89
N ILE A 349 -18.00 -8.58 -16.20
CA ILE A 349 -16.73 -9.16 -15.72
C ILE A 349 -15.85 -9.64 -16.89
N SER A 350 -16.43 -10.04 -18.02
CA SER A 350 -15.69 -10.58 -19.16
C SER A 350 -14.69 -9.59 -19.77
N PHE A 351 -14.76 -8.30 -19.41
CA PHE A 351 -13.76 -7.29 -19.79
C PHE A 351 -12.35 -7.61 -19.28
N TYR A 352 -12.18 -8.49 -18.28
CA TYR A 352 -10.86 -9.04 -17.95
C TYR A 352 -10.18 -9.78 -19.11
N ALA A 353 -10.94 -10.24 -20.13
CA ALA A 353 -10.38 -10.81 -21.36
C ALA A 353 -9.53 -9.82 -22.17
N TYR A 354 -9.61 -8.52 -21.88
CA TYR A 354 -8.68 -7.51 -22.38
C TYR A 354 -7.23 -7.79 -22.01
N LEU A 355 -6.97 -8.27 -20.78
CA LEU A 355 -5.60 -8.45 -20.26
C LEU A 355 -4.71 -9.34 -21.14
N PRO A 356 -5.11 -10.58 -21.50
CA PRO A 356 -4.28 -11.42 -22.38
C PRO A 356 -4.13 -10.83 -23.79
N VAL A 357 -5.16 -10.15 -24.31
CA VAL A 357 -5.14 -9.54 -25.66
C VAL A 357 -4.19 -8.34 -25.72
N SER A 358 -4.18 -7.52 -24.67
CA SER A 358 -3.25 -6.41 -24.49
C SER A 358 -1.82 -6.92 -24.32
N SER A 359 -1.62 -7.88 -23.42
CA SER A 359 -0.30 -8.45 -23.12
C SER A 359 0.40 -9.10 -24.32
N GLU A 360 -0.36 -9.69 -25.24
CA GLU A 360 0.16 -10.29 -26.49
C GLU A 360 0.82 -9.25 -27.42
N GLN A 361 0.49 -7.96 -27.29
CA GLN A 361 1.06 -6.87 -28.09
C GLN A 361 2.40 -6.36 -27.54
N ASN A 362 2.90 -6.94 -26.43
CA ASN A 362 4.09 -6.50 -25.70
C ASN A 362 4.13 -4.99 -25.42
N PRO A 363 3.07 -4.42 -24.80
CA PRO A 363 3.05 -3.00 -24.46
C PRO A 363 4.17 -2.67 -23.45
N PRO A 364 4.68 -1.42 -23.42
CA PRO A 364 5.71 -1.01 -22.46
C PRO A 364 5.32 -1.26 -21.00
N MET A 365 4.03 -1.12 -20.70
CA MET A 365 3.44 -1.52 -19.43
C MET A 365 2.67 -2.83 -19.60
N ASN A 366 3.22 -3.93 -19.10
CA ASN A 366 2.67 -5.29 -19.25
C ASN A 366 2.77 -6.10 -17.95
N TRP A 367 2.15 -5.60 -16.89
CA TRP A 367 2.32 -6.16 -15.56
C TRP A 367 1.75 -7.58 -15.41
N GLY A 368 2.52 -8.47 -14.78
CA GLY A 368 2.10 -9.84 -14.48
C GLY A 368 2.02 -10.77 -15.69
N TYR A 369 2.36 -10.28 -16.90
CA TYR A 369 2.45 -11.04 -18.14
C TYR A 369 1.20 -11.92 -18.44
N PRO A 370 -0.02 -11.32 -18.46
CA PRO A 370 -1.28 -12.07 -18.45
C PRO A 370 -1.65 -12.75 -19.77
N ARG A 371 -0.79 -12.72 -20.79
CA ARG A 371 -0.93 -13.58 -21.98
C ARG A 371 -0.82 -15.08 -21.65
N THR A 372 -0.21 -15.42 -20.52
CA THR A 372 -0.14 -16.81 -20.01
C THR A 372 -1.27 -17.09 -19.01
N PRO A 373 -1.77 -18.34 -18.90
CA PRO A 373 -2.76 -18.69 -17.88
C PRO A 373 -2.29 -18.38 -16.45
N GLU A 374 -1.02 -18.64 -16.16
CA GLU A 374 -0.40 -18.37 -14.87
C GLU A 374 -0.36 -16.85 -14.58
N GLY A 375 0.10 -16.05 -15.54
CA GLY A 375 0.13 -14.60 -15.43
C GLY A 375 -1.25 -13.97 -15.32
N PHE A 376 -2.24 -14.49 -16.06
CA PHE A 376 -3.63 -14.02 -15.99
C PHE A 376 -4.22 -14.23 -14.59
N TRP A 377 -4.06 -15.43 -14.03
CA TRP A 377 -4.53 -15.69 -12.67
C TRP A 377 -3.74 -14.92 -11.63
N HIS A 378 -2.43 -14.77 -11.81
CA HIS A 378 -1.59 -13.96 -10.93
C HIS A 378 -2.06 -12.50 -10.88
N ALA A 379 -2.40 -11.92 -12.04
CA ALA A 379 -2.96 -10.57 -12.14
C ALA A 379 -4.35 -10.47 -11.49
N LEU A 380 -5.27 -11.39 -11.81
CA LEU A 380 -6.62 -11.34 -11.27
C LEU A 380 -6.68 -11.60 -9.76
N SER A 381 -5.86 -12.52 -9.26
CA SER A 381 -5.81 -12.89 -7.83
C SER A 381 -4.95 -11.94 -7.01
N ARG A 382 -4.33 -10.92 -7.62
CA ARG A 382 -3.41 -10.00 -6.94
C ARG A 382 -2.25 -10.75 -6.27
N GLY A 383 -1.71 -11.77 -6.94
CA GLY A 383 -0.74 -12.72 -6.38
C GLY A 383 0.59 -12.13 -5.90
N GLN A 384 0.92 -10.91 -6.32
CA GLN A 384 2.11 -10.16 -5.91
C GLN A 384 2.01 -9.51 -4.53
N TYR A 385 0.78 -9.32 -4.02
CA TYR A 385 0.56 -8.72 -2.71
C TYR A 385 0.50 -9.82 -1.66
N GLU A 386 0.75 -9.46 -0.39
CA GLU A 386 0.55 -10.38 0.72
C GLU A 386 -0.88 -10.95 0.70
N LYS A 387 -0.97 -12.27 0.85
CA LYS A 387 -2.27 -12.94 0.86
C LYS A 387 -3.02 -12.52 2.11
N ILE A 388 -4.07 -11.76 1.90
CA ILE A 388 -5.04 -11.46 2.94
C ILE A 388 -5.76 -12.76 3.32
N ASP A 389 -5.70 -13.14 4.59
CA ASP A 389 -6.53 -14.22 5.16
C ASP A 389 -7.66 -13.60 6.01
N PRO A 390 -8.88 -13.51 5.47
CA PRO A 390 -9.98 -12.89 6.19
C PRO A 390 -10.41 -13.68 7.43
N VAL A 391 -10.13 -14.99 7.50
CA VAL A 391 -10.51 -15.83 8.63
C VAL A 391 -9.57 -15.58 9.79
N ASP A 392 -8.26 -15.50 9.52
CA ASP A 392 -7.28 -15.19 10.55
C ASP A 392 -7.40 -13.74 11.02
N ASN A 393 -7.57 -12.78 10.11
CA ASN A 393 -7.84 -11.39 10.47
C ASN A 393 -9.11 -11.25 11.35
N PHE A 394 -10.17 -12.03 11.06
CA PHE A 394 -11.35 -12.05 11.91
C PHE A 394 -11.07 -12.64 13.30
N LYS A 395 -10.30 -13.73 13.39
CA LYS A 395 -9.89 -14.29 14.68
C LYS A 395 -9.07 -13.27 15.48
N ASP A 396 -8.16 -12.55 14.83
CA ASP A 396 -7.33 -11.54 15.45
C ASP A 396 -8.13 -10.34 15.95
N ALA A 397 -9.10 -9.87 15.16
CA ALA A 397 -10.02 -8.82 15.57
C ALA A 397 -10.85 -9.21 16.80
N VAL A 398 -11.25 -10.48 16.91
CA VAL A 398 -11.99 -11.01 18.07
C VAL A 398 -11.07 -11.25 19.27
N ALA A 399 -9.84 -11.71 19.03
CA ALA A 399 -8.85 -11.98 20.08
C ALA A 399 -8.30 -10.68 20.70
N ASN A 400 -8.17 -9.60 19.92
CA ASN A 400 -7.59 -8.32 20.32
C ASN A 400 -8.60 -7.16 20.17
N PRO A 401 -9.71 -7.14 20.93
CA PRO A 401 -10.78 -6.17 20.76
C PRO A 401 -10.31 -4.72 20.97
N ALA A 402 -9.37 -4.49 21.89
CA ALA A 402 -8.84 -3.14 22.15
C ALA A 402 -8.10 -2.57 20.92
N TYR A 403 -7.28 -3.38 20.25
CA TYR A 403 -6.60 -2.99 19.02
C TYR A 403 -7.62 -2.74 17.89
N PHE A 404 -8.58 -3.64 17.72
CA PHE A 404 -9.62 -3.47 16.71
C PHE A 404 -10.48 -2.21 16.94
N PHE A 405 -10.83 -1.89 18.20
CA PHE A 405 -11.55 -0.66 18.51
C PHE A 405 -10.72 0.59 18.23
N ASN A 406 -9.41 0.57 18.52
CA ASN A 406 -8.52 1.68 18.15
C ASN A 406 -8.47 1.87 16.62
N LEU A 407 -8.41 0.77 15.88
CA LEU A 407 -8.41 0.81 14.42
C LEU A 407 -9.74 1.32 13.84
N VAL A 408 -10.87 0.89 14.41
CA VAL A 408 -12.20 1.41 14.07
C VAL A 408 -12.30 2.90 14.36
N ASP A 409 -11.77 3.36 15.49
CA ASP A 409 -11.74 4.78 15.82
C ASP A 409 -10.92 5.55 14.77
N LYS A 410 -9.65 5.19 14.56
CA LYS A 410 -8.76 5.86 13.58
C LYS A 410 -9.31 5.92 12.16
N VAL A 411 -9.84 4.81 11.64
CA VAL A 411 -10.29 4.73 10.23
C VAL A 411 -11.69 5.29 10.03
N ILE A 412 -12.58 5.20 11.02
CA ILE A 412 -13.99 5.53 10.83
C ILE A 412 -14.40 6.80 11.60
N PHE A 413 -14.04 6.90 12.89
CA PHE A 413 -14.68 7.86 13.81
C PHE A 413 -13.78 9.01 14.27
N ASP A 414 -12.47 8.88 14.22
CA ASP A 414 -11.53 9.86 14.74
C ASP A 414 -11.74 11.20 14.02
N PHE A 415 -12.08 12.23 14.77
CA PHE A 415 -12.40 13.54 14.23
C PHE A 415 -11.16 14.39 13.93
N ARG A 416 -9.98 13.96 14.40
CA ARG A 416 -8.69 14.62 14.22
C ARG A 416 -7.94 14.01 13.04
N ASP A 417 -7.83 12.69 13.02
CA ASP A 417 -7.10 11.96 11.99
C ASP A 417 -7.66 12.23 10.58
N ALA A 418 -6.86 12.86 9.74
CA ALA A 418 -7.23 13.24 8.38
C ALA A 418 -7.59 12.05 7.47
N THR A 419 -7.23 10.82 7.85
CA THR A 419 -7.52 9.60 7.09
C THR A 419 -8.90 9.00 7.40
N SER A 420 -9.56 9.42 8.48
CA SER A 420 -10.84 8.84 8.89
C SER A 420 -12.02 9.28 8.01
N VAL A 421 -13.07 8.44 7.96
CA VAL A 421 -14.33 8.74 7.24
C VAL A 421 -15.03 9.98 7.81
N VAL A 422 -15.14 10.10 9.13
CA VAL A 422 -15.81 11.23 9.79
C VAL A 422 -15.01 12.53 9.60
N ALA A 423 -13.69 12.46 9.68
CA ALA A 423 -12.84 13.63 9.55
C ALA A 423 -13.01 14.31 8.18
N GLN A 424 -13.27 13.56 7.09
CA GLN A 424 -13.48 14.12 5.75
C GLN A 424 -14.53 15.26 5.71
N TYR A 425 -15.51 15.24 6.62
CA TYR A 425 -16.61 16.21 6.67
C TYR A 425 -16.59 17.11 7.90
N LYS A 426 -15.62 16.95 8.81
CA LYS A 426 -15.64 17.42 10.22
C LYS A 426 -16.80 16.80 11.03
N TRP A 427 -16.54 16.55 12.31
CA TRP A 427 -17.44 15.81 13.21
C TRP A 427 -18.84 16.41 13.37
N TYR A 428 -18.97 17.74 13.28
CA TYR A 428 -20.26 18.39 13.49
C TYR A 428 -21.19 18.25 12.28
N LEU A 429 -20.67 18.10 11.05
CA LEU A 429 -21.51 17.74 9.90
C LEU A 429 -21.95 16.26 9.98
N ALA A 430 -21.11 15.39 10.54
CA ALA A 430 -21.45 13.98 10.75
C ALA A 430 -22.68 13.78 11.65
N LEU A 431 -22.98 14.73 12.55
CA LEU A 431 -24.18 14.68 13.40
C LEU A 431 -25.49 14.64 12.61
N PHE A 432 -25.52 15.18 11.38
CA PHE A 432 -26.71 15.13 10.53
C PHE A 432 -27.14 13.69 10.20
N ILE A 433 -26.22 12.72 10.21
CA ILE A 433 -26.53 11.30 9.92
C ILE A 433 -27.45 10.69 10.98
N LEU A 434 -27.46 11.23 12.20
CA LEU A 434 -28.33 10.78 13.26
C LEU A 434 -29.78 11.29 13.08
N VAL A 435 -29.98 12.38 12.36
CA VAL A 435 -31.29 13.03 12.22
C VAL A 435 -32.34 12.08 11.59
N PRO A 436 -32.09 11.39 10.46
CA PRO A 436 -33.05 10.44 9.88
C PRO A 436 -33.51 9.35 10.85
N LEU A 437 -32.68 8.96 11.83
CA LEU A 437 -32.98 7.89 12.79
C LEU A 437 -34.18 8.25 13.68
N PHE A 438 -34.37 9.53 14.00
CA PHE A 438 -35.52 10.01 14.77
C PHE A 438 -36.84 10.00 13.98
N PHE A 439 -36.76 9.83 12.66
CA PHE A 439 -37.93 9.83 11.77
C PHE A 439 -38.30 8.42 11.28
N LEU A 440 -37.56 7.36 11.61
CA LEU A 440 -37.77 6.00 11.07
C LEU A 440 -39.21 5.51 11.23
N HIS A 441 -39.84 5.75 12.39
CA HIS A 441 -41.23 5.38 12.68
C HIS A 441 -42.26 6.07 11.79
N ARG A 442 -41.88 7.18 11.13
CA ARG A 442 -42.74 8.00 10.25
C ARG A 442 -42.51 7.69 8.77
N ILE A 443 -41.53 6.87 8.44
CA ILE A 443 -41.14 6.54 7.06
C ILE A 443 -41.87 5.25 6.62
N LYS A 444 -42.36 5.22 5.38
CA LYS A 444 -43.04 4.03 4.82
C LYS A 444 -42.06 2.86 4.64
N LYS A 445 -42.56 1.63 4.77
CA LYS A 445 -41.76 0.40 4.67
C LYS A 445 -40.82 0.32 3.45
N PRO A 446 -41.22 0.66 2.21
CA PRO A 446 -40.31 0.60 1.06
C PRO A 446 -39.10 1.54 1.21
N MET A 447 -39.32 2.73 1.77
CA MET A 447 -38.26 3.72 2.00
C MET A 447 -37.37 3.33 3.18
N LEU A 448 -37.94 2.72 4.22
CA LEU A 448 -37.16 2.10 5.29
C LEU A 448 -36.25 1.00 4.74
N GLY A 449 -36.73 0.24 3.75
CA GLY A 449 -35.93 -0.76 3.06
C GLY A 449 -34.76 -0.17 2.27
N TRP A 450 -34.94 0.99 1.65
CA TRP A 450 -33.84 1.73 1.03
C TRP A 450 -32.81 2.24 2.05
N LEU A 451 -33.27 2.83 3.16
CA LEU A 451 -32.37 3.25 4.25
C LEU A 451 -31.60 2.07 4.86
N LEU A 452 -32.24 0.90 5.00
CA LEU A 452 -31.56 -0.31 5.43
C LEU A 452 -30.52 -0.78 4.40
N THR A 453 -30.83 -0.66 3.11
CA THR A 453 -29.91 -1.00 2.02
C THR A 453 -28.66 -0.11 2.05
N THR A 454 -28.81 1.21 2.21
CA THR A 454 -27.67 2.13 2.32
C THR A 454 -26.89 1.95 3.61
N PHE A 455 -27.56 1.62 4.73
CA PHE A 455 -26.90 1.30 5.99
C PHE A 455 -26.02 0.04 5.88
N VAL A 456 -26.56 -1.03 5.27
CA VAL A 456 -25.79 -2.25 5.01
C VAL A 456 -24.60 -1.96 4.10
N ALA A 457 -24.81 -1.16 3.05
CA ALA A 457 -23.72 -0.77 2.16
C ALA A 457 -22.59 -0.07 2.94
N PHE A 458 -22.94 0.91 3.80
CA PHE A 458 -21.95 1.57 4.66
C PHE A 458 -21.25 0.58 5.58
N PHE A 459 -21.98 -0.32 6.23
CA PHE A 459 -21.42 -1.31 7.17
C PHE A 459 -20.38 -2.22 6.50
N PHE A 460 -20.68 -2.72 5.29
CA PHE A 460 -19.76 -3.60 4.57
C PHE A 460 -18.56 -2.86 3.98
N LEU A 461 -18.76 -1.63 3.49
CA LEU A 461 -17.68 -0.80 2.94
C LEU A 461 -16.76 -0.19 4.02
N THR A 462 -17.13 -0.30 5.30
CA THR A 462 -16.33 0.19 6.43
C THR A 462 -15.89 -0.95 7.34
N PHE A 463 -16.76 -1.46 8.21
CA PHE A 463 -16.39 -2.43 9.25
C PHE A 463 -15.95 -3.78 8.69
N VAL A 464 -16.69 -4.36 7.74
CA VAL A 464 -16.34 -5.67 7.17
C VAL A 464 -15.08 -5.54 6.30
N PHE A 465 -14.95 -4.44 5.57
CA PHE A 465 -13.75 -4.15 4.79
C PHE A 465 -12.52 -3.92 5.68
N LEU A 466 -12.70 -3.26 6.83
CA LEU A 466 -11.62 -3.05 7.81
C LEU A 466 -11.18 -4.37 8.45
N ILE A 467 -12.11 -5.29 8.77
CA ILE A 467 -11.76 -6.64 9.21
C ILE A 467 -11.03 -7.40 8.10
N PHE A 468 -11.47 -7.25 6.86
CA PHE A 468 -10.82 -7.90 5.73
C PHE A 468 -9.36 -7.45 5.59
N GLN A 469 -9.06 -6.16 5.75
CA GLN A 469 -7.70 -5.64 5.63
C GLN A 469 -6.84 -5.78 6.88
N TYR A 470 -7.43 -5.50 8.04
CA TYR A 470 -6.78 -5.45 9.35
C TYR A 470 -5.40 -4.74 9.37
N PRO A 471 -5.31 -3.49 8.88
CA PRO A 471 -4.03 -2.81 8.69
C PRO A 471 -3.37 -2.37 10.01
N LYS A 472 -2.10 -1.97 9.90
CA LYS A 472 -1.37 -1.29 10.97
C LYS A 472 -1.85 0.16 11.12
N PRO A 473 -1.85 0.73 12.35
CA PRO A 473 -2.44 2.03 12.62
C PRO A 473 -1.44 3.19 12.42
N ASP A 474 -0.30 2.95 11.76
CA ASP A 474 0.71 3.96 11.46
C ASP A 474 0.27 4.86 10.29
N VAL A 475 0.76 6.11 10.27
CA VAL A 475 0.34 7.13 9.32
C VAL A 475 0.59 6.69 7.86
N GLN A 476 1.69 5.99 7.58
CA GLN A 476 2.03 5.58 6.21
C GLN A 476 1.06 4.51 5.68
N THR A 477 0.76 3.50 6.49
CA THR A 477 -0.20 2.45 6.12
C THR A 477 -1.61 3.02 5.93
N LEU A 478 -2.05 3.89 6.85
CA LEU A 478 -3.36 4.53 6.77
C LEU A 478 -3.47 5.51 5.59
N PHE A 479 -2.39 6.24 5.30
CA PHE A 479 -2.29 7.11 4.12
C PHE A 479 -2.58 6.29 2.85
N ILE A 480 -1.89 5.16 2.64
CA ILE A 480 -2.10 4.32 1.45
C ILE A 480 -3.51 3.71 1.42
N GLY A 481 -4.05 3.30 2.56
CA GLY A 481 -5.36 2.65 2.66
C GLY A 481 -6.57 3.59 2.42
N ARG A 482 -6.44 4.89 2.70
CA ARG A 482 -7.58 5.84 2.75
C ARG A 482 -8.41 5.90 1.46
N VAL A 483 -7.76 5.80 0.30
CA VAL A 483 -8.41 5.89 -1.02
C VAL A 483 -9.43 4.76 -1.24
N GLN A 484 -9.24 3.63 -0.56
CA GLN A 484 -10.13 2.48 -0.68
C GLN A 484 -11.48 2.69 0.02
N TYR A 485 -11.58 3.71 0.90
CA TYR A 485 -12.81 4.08 1.62
C TYR A 485 -13.65 5.16 0.93
N ILE A 486 -13.25 5.65 -0.26
CA ILE A 486 -14.04 6.64 -1.03
C ILE A 486 -15.50 6.22 -1.21
N GLN A 487 -15.76 4.92 -1.41
CA GLN A 487 -17.11 4.39 -1.55
C GLN A 487 -17.96 4.58 -0.28
N ALA A 488 -17.34 4.49 0.90
CA ALA A 488 -18.00 4.77 2.18
C ALA A 488 -18.29 6.29 2.33
N HIS A 489 -17.37 7.15 1.89
CA HIS A 489 -17.57 8.62 1.89
C HIS A 489 -18.83 9.02 1.10
N ALA A 490 -19.07 8.41 -0.07
CA ALA A 490 -20.27 8.66 -0.87
C ALA A 490 -21.58 8.36 -0.10
N ILE A 491 -21.63 7.23 0.62
CA ILE A 491 -22.79 6.86 1.42
C ILE A 491 -22.91 7.79 2.63
N PHE A 492 -21.79 8.15 3.26
CA PHE A 492 -21.78 9.08 4.38
C PHE A 492 -22.36 10.45 3.98
N ALA A 493 -21.93 11.00 2.84
CA ALA A 493 -22.47 12.24 2.28
C ALA A 493 -23.97 12.13 1.93
N LEU A 494 -24.43 10.98 1.41
CA LEU A 494 -25.86 10.71 1.19
C LEU A 494 -26.67 10.85 2.49
N TRP A 495 -26.18 10.27 3.59
CA TRP A 495 -26.84 10.34 4.90
C TRP A 495 -26.80 11.74 5.52
N ILE A 496 -25.70 12.49 5.34
CA ILE A 496 -25.67 13.92 5.71
C ILE A 496 -26.75 14.68 4.93
N GLY A 497 -26.87 14.43 3.62
CA GLY A 497 -27.92 14.98 2.77
C GLY A 497 -29.32 14.70 3.30
N TYR A 498 -29.62 13.45 3.65
CA TYR A 498 -30.89 13.09 4.29
C TYR A 498 -31.11 13.82 5.60
N GLY A 499 -30.08 13.90 6.45
CA GLY A 499 -30.17 14.63 7.72
C GLY A 499 -30.50 16.11 7.56
N MET A 500 -29.93 16.76 6.54
CA MET A 500 -30.24 18.14 6.21
C MET A 500 -31.68 18.29 5.69
N ILE A 501 -32.14 17.37 4.83
CA ILE A 501 -33.54 17.35 4.35
C ILE A 501 -34.52 17.25 5.52
N PHE A 502 -34.29 16.31 6.44
CA PHE A 502 -35.15 16.14 7.61
C PHE A 502 -35.10 17.33 8.58
N THR A 503 -33.92 17.93 8.76
CA THR A 503 -33.76 19.14 9.58
C THR A 503 -34.59 20.30 9.02
N LEU A 504 -34.47 20.59 7.72
CA LEU A 504 -35.27 21.65 7.08
C LEU A 504 -36.77 21.37 7.15
N THR A 505 -37.15 20.11 6.89
CA THR A 505 -38.54 19.64 7.02
C THR A 505 -39.07 19.85 8.43
N LEU A 506 -38.29 19.50 9.46
CA LEU A 506 -38.68 19.67 10.87
C LEU A 506 -38.82 21.14 11.25
N LEU A 507 -37.88 21.99 10.82
CA LEU A 507 -37.91 23.42 11.10
C LEU A 507 -39.13 24.09 10.47
N GLU A 508 -39.46 23.76 9.22
CA GLU A 508 -40.64 24.31 8.55
C GLU A 508 -41.94 23.81 9.19
N LEU A 509 -41.98 22.57 9.66
CA LEU A 509 -43.09 22.04 10.45
C LEU A 509 -43.27 22.79 11.78
N LEU A 510 -42.18 23.01 12.53
CA LEU A 510 -42.20 23.73 13.81
C LEU A 510 -42.66 25.19 13.63
N LEU A 511 -42.29 25.79 12.49
CA LEU A 511 -42.65 27.16 12.13
C LEU A 511 -43.92 27.25 11.26
N LYS A 512 -44.74 26.19 11.23
CA LYS A 512 -46.07 26.14 10.58
C LYS A 512 -46.06 26.58 9.11
N GLY A 513 -45.08 26.15 8.31
CA GLY A 513 -45.00 26.46 6.89
C GLY A 513 -44.44 27.85 6.57
N ASN A 514 -43.73 28.47 7.52
CA ASN A 514 -43.13 29.78 7.30
C ASN A 514 -41.97 29.72 6.30
N ARG A 515 -42.11 30.44 5.18
CA ARG A 515 -41.11 30.57 4.12
C ARG A 515 -39.75 31.07 4.60
N LEU A 516 -39.65 31.68 5.79
CA LEU A 516 -38.37 32.02 6.42
C LEU A 516 -37.43 30.82 6.55
N VAL A 517 -37.95 29.59 6.71
CA VAL A 517 -37.12 28.39 6.78
C VAL A 517 -36.40 28.13 5.46
N ALA A 518 -37.09 28.26 4.33
CA ALA A 518 -36.44 28.15 3.03
C ALA A 518 -35.47 29.32 2.81
N LEU A 519 -35.86 30.55 3.17
CA LEU A 519 -35.03 31.74 2.96
C LEU A 519 -33.69 31.71 3.71
N ILE A 520 -33.68 31.19 4.94
CA ILE A 520 -32.47 31.14 5.80
C ILE A 520 -31.77 29.78 5.70
N GLY A 521 -32.55 28.69 5.69
CA GLY A 521 -32.04 27.33 5.71
C GLY A 521 -31.31 26.93 4.43
N ILE A 522 -31.79 27.38 3.26
CA ILE A 522 -31.14 27.05 1.97
C ILE A 522 -29.72 27.63 1.90
N PRO A 523 -29.48 28.95 2.13
CA PRO A 523 -28.14 29.49 2.18
C PRO A 523 -27.24 28.81 3.22
N LEU A 524 -27.79 28.47 4.40
CA LEU A 524 -27.03 27.81 5.46
C LEU A 524 -26.59 26.39 5.07
N VAL A 525 -27.47 25.63 4.41
CA VAL A 525 -27.13 24.28 3.91
C VAL A 525 -26.10 24.36 2.79
N LEU A 526 -26.20 25.33 1.88
CA LEU A 526 -25.21 25.53 0.81
C LEU A 526 -23.85 25.97 1.37
N SER A 527 -23.82 26.80 2.41
CA SER A 527 -22.56 27.27 3.00
C SER A 527 -21.77 26.15 3.70
N THR A 528 -22.42 25.03 4.07
CA THR A 528 -21.69 23.87 4.64
C THR A 528 -20.65 23.28 3.68
N VAL A 529 -20.83 23.46 2.38
CA VAL A 529 -19.87 23.04 1.34
C VAL A 529 -18.53 23.77 1.47
N MET A 530 -18.53 24.99 2.03
CA MET A 530 -17.30 25.75 2.26
C MET A 530 -16.41 25.16 3.36
N ILE A 531 -16.95 24.29 4.23
CA ILE A 531 -16.19 23.69 5.32
C ILE A 531 -15.03 22.82 4.81
N PRO A 532 -15.26 21.78 3.97
CA PRO A 532 -14.16 20.98 3.44
C PRO A 532 -13.24 21.80 2.51
N ILE A 533 -13.76 22.79 1.78
CA ILE A 533 -12.95 23.69 0.93
C ILE A 533 -11.97 24.51 1.80
N ASN A 534 -12.49 25.15 2.85
CA ASN A 534 -11.68 25.93 3.79
C ASN A 534 -10.67 25.04 4.52
N ARG A 535 -11.04 23.79 4.84
CA ARG A 535 -10.11 22.81 5.41
C ARG A 535 -8.93 22.56 4.46
N ASN A 536 -9.22 22.22 3.20
CA ASN A 536 -8.18 21.98 2.21
C ASN A 536 -7.29 23.22 1.97
N GLN A 537 -7.81 24.43 2.14
CA GLN A 537 -7.03 25.66 1.97
C GLN A 537 -6.18 26.01 3.20
N ASN A 538 -6.75 25.96 4.41
CA ASN A 538 -6.22 26.64 5.59
C ASN A 538 -5.90 25.72 6.79
N ASP A 539 -6.23 24.42 6.75
CA ASP A 539 -5.96 23.49 7.86
C ASP A 539 -4.54 22.90 7.68
N GLU A 540 -3.54 23.54 8.30
CA GLU A 540 -2.12 23.19 8.15
C GLU A 540 -1.81 21.77 8.64
N GLU A 541 -2.43 21.33 9.75
CA GLU A 541 -2.27 19.97 10.29
C GLU A 541 -2.79 18.93 9.29
N PHE A 542 -3.96 19.20 8.70
CA PHE A 542 -4.53 18.36 7.66
C PHE A 542 -3.63 18.29 6.40
N ILE A 543 -3.16 19.43 5.91
CA ILE A 543 -2.29 19.50 4.72
C ILE A 543 -0.97 18.78 4.99
N ARG A 544 -0.44 18.89 6.21
CA ARG A 544 0.79 18.21 6.64
C ARG A 544 0.66 16.69 6.60
N GLU A 545 -0.47 16.14 7.03
CA GLU A 545 -0.69 14.69 7.12
C GLU A 545 -1.03 14.04 5.77
N VAL A 546 -1.97 14.62 5.00
CA VAL A 546 -2.51 13.96 3.80
C VAL A 546 -2.32 14.73 2.50
N GLY A 547 -1.70 15.91 2.56
CA GLY A 547 -1.50 16.79 1.42
C GLY A 547 -2.73 17.63 1.04
N GLY A 548 -2.49 18.66 0.23
CA GLY A 548 -3.53 19.43 -0.44
C GLY A 548 -4.06 18.71 -1.69
N CYS A 549 -5.32 18.97 -2.03
CA CYS A 549 -5.99 18.31 -3.16
C CYS A 549 -5.71 18.97 -4.53
N GLU A 550 -5.18 20.20 -4.53
CA GLU A 550 -4.90 20.96 -5.74
C GLU A 550 -3.53 20.61 -6.31
N GLN A 551 -3.49 20.37 -7.62
CA GLN A 551 -2.32 19.97 -8.40
C GLN A 551 -2.07 20.93 -9.58
N ASN A 552 -2.81 22.06 -9.63
CA ASN A 552 -2.73 23.02 -10.72
C ASN A 552 -1.34 23.68 -10.79
N GLY A 553 -0.71 23.59 -11.96
CA GLY A 553 0.67 24.05 -12.14
C GLY A 553 1.67 23.31 -11.25
N HIS A 554 1.43 22.04 -10.91
CA HIS A 554 2.45 21.15 -10.37
C HIS A 554 3.20 20.48 -11.52
N ASP A 555 4.50 20.36 -11.38
CA ASP A 555 5.39 19.73 -12.36
C ASP A 555 6.40 18.78 -11.69
N PHE A 556 6.19 18.41 -10.42
CA PHE A 556 7.14 17.60 -9.65
C PHE A 556 7.44 16.23 -10.27
N GLY A 557 6.44 15.56 -10.85
CA GLY A 557 6.65 14.34 -11.62
C GLY A 557 7.44 14.60 -12.90
N TRP A 558 7.20 15.73 -13.55
CA TRP A 558 7.99 16.14 -14.72
C TRP A 558 9.46 16.43 -14.36
N GLN A 559 9.70 17.24 -13.32
CA GLN A 559 11.04 17.52 -12.81
C GLN A 559 11.77 16.22 -12.43
N PHE A 560 11.11 15.34 -11.66
CA PHE A 560 11.66 14.04 -11.27
C PHE A 560 12.08 13.22 -12.50
N GLY A 561 11.20 13.08 -13.48
CA GLY A 561 11.45 12.28 -14.68
C GLY A 561 12.44 12.90 -15.66
N HIS A 562 12.19 14.12 -16.11
CA HIS A 562 12.96 14.75 -17.17
C HIS A 562 14.36 15.17 -16.68
N TRP A 563 14.47 15.76 -15.49
CA TRP A 563 15.75 16.28 -15.00
C TRP A 563 16.72 15.17 -14.61
N GLN A 564 16.24 14.00 -14.14
CA GLN A 564 17.15 12.89 -13.89
C GLN A 564 17.67 12.24 -15.19
N LEU A 565 16.91 12.27 -16.28
CA LEU A 565 17.29 11.66 -17.57
C LEU A 565 18.19 12.58 -18.41
N GLU A 566 17.84 13.87 -18.51
CA GLU A 566 18.53 14.87 -19.34
C GLU A 566 19.47 15.80 -18.54
N GLY A 567 19.44 15.74 -17.20
CA GLY A 567 20.31 16.52 -16.34
C GLY A 567 20.27 18.01 -16.66
N VAL A 568 21.44 18.61 -16.77
CA VAL A 568 21.63 20.04 -17.02
C VAL A 568 21.02 20.54 -18.34
N ARG A 569 20.84 19.68 -19.35
CA ARG A 569 20.16 20.07 -20.60
C ARG A 569 18.68 20.37 -20.39
N ALA A 570 18.02 19.63 -19.51
CA ALA A 570 16.63 19.92 -19.16
C ALA A 570 16.55 21.17 -18.26
N LEU A 571 17.43 21.27 -17.27
CA LEU A 571 17.48 22.42 -16.35
C LEU A 571 17.69 23.74 -17.10
N GLU A 572 18.65 23.81 -18.03
CA GLU A 572 18.92 25.01 -18.84
C GLU A 572 17.71 25.44 -19.67
N LYS A 573 16.93 24.48 -20.15
CA LYS A 573 15.76 24.73 -21.00
C LYS A 573 14.52 25.14 -20.22
N GLU A 574 14.33 24.61 -19.02
CA GLU A 574 13.07 24.69 -18.27
C GLU A 574 13.11 25.68 -17.10
N LEU A 575 14.29 26.01 -16.59
CA LEU A 575 14.43 27.07 -15.59
C LEU A 575 14.22 28.44 -16.24
N SER A 576 13.64 29.36 -15.47
CA SER A 576 13.60 30.77 -15.87
C SER A 576 15.01 31.35 -15.97
N GLU A 577 15.19 32.43 -16.75
CA GLU A 577 16.50 33.10 -16.89
C GLU A 577 17.11 33.50 -15.53
N GLU A 578 16.27 33.92 -14.58
CA GLU A 578 16.68 34.28 -13.22
C GLU A 578 17.09 33.05 -12.40
N GLU A 579 16.31 31.95 -12.45
CA GLU A 579 16.66 30.70 -11.78
C GLU A 579 17.95 30.10 -12.35
N TRP A 580 18.13 30.11 -13.67
CA TRP A 580 19.34 29.61 -14.33
C TRP A 580 20.58 30.41 -13.94
N ALA A 581 20.45 31.74 -13.86
CA ALA A 581 21.54 32.60 -13.40
C ALA A 581 21.95 32.33 -11.94
N SER A 582 21.03 31.82 -11.11
CA SER A 582 21.28 31.41 -9.73
C SER A 582 21.81 29.98 -9.57
N PHE A 583 21.77 29.17 -10.63
CA PHE A 583 22.11 27.74 -10.58
C PHE A 583 23.61 27.54 -10.34
N PRO A 584 24.02 26.83 -9.27
CA PRO A 584 25.40 26.88 -8.79
C PRO A 584 26.38 25.98 -9.58
N THR A 585 25.87 25.03 -10.36
CA THR A 585 26.68 24.00 -11.04
C THR A 585 26.27 23.81 -12.51
N PRO A 586 26.65 24.71 -13.44
CA PRO A 586 26.18 24.70 -14.84
C PRO A 586 26.55 23.46 -15.68
N ASP A 587 27.34 22.53 -15.15
CA ASP A 587 27.76 21.30 -15.79
C ASP A 587 27.29 20.02 -15.06
N TYR A 588 26.49 20.15 -13.99
CA TYR A 588 26.07 19.05 -13.14
C TYR A 588 24.57 19.11 -12.76
N PRO A 589 23.84 17.98 -12.76
CA PRO A 589 24.28 16.67 -13.24
C PRO A 589 24.34 16.63 -14.77
N PRO A 590 25.33 15.96 -15.38
CA PRO A 590 25.33 15.78 -16.83
C PRO A 590 24.15 14.88 -17.26
N PRO A 591 23.67 14.99 -18.51
CA PRO A 591 22.65 14.07 -19.03
C PRO A 591 23.14 12.62 -18.96
N MET A 592 22.22 11.65 -18.81
CA MET A 592 22.62 10.23 -18.94
C MET A 592 23.26 9.98 -20.31
N THR A 593 24.23 9.10 -20.39
CA THR A 593 24.84 8.74 -21.69
C THR A 593 23.83 8.05 -22.61
N THR A 594 24.10 8.07 -23.92
CA THR A 594 23.26 7.39 -24.91
C THR A 594 23.21 5.89 -24.67
N ASN A 595 22.03 5.28 -24.84
CA ASN A 595 21.81 3.85 -24.62
C ASN A 595 22.09 3.39 -23.17
N ALA A 596 21.95 4.26 -22.16
CA ALA A 596 22.19 3.90 -20.77
C ALA A 596 21.15 2.89 -20.25
N ILE A 597 21.55 2.08 -19.27
CA ILE A 597 20.64 1.23 -18.50
C ILE A 597 20.32 1.94 -17.19
N PHE A 598 19.04 2.12 -16.88
CA PHE A 598 18.58 2.79 -15.68
C PHE A 598 17.84 1.81 -14.76
N TYR A 599 18.35 1.63 -13.55
CA TYR A 599 17.69 0.89 -12.49
C TYR A 599 16.71 1.79 -11.71
N GLY A 600 15.41 1.63 -11.97
CA GLY A 600 14.34 2.30 -11.23
C GLY A 600 13.94 1.53 -9.97
N GLY A 601 14.07 2.15 -8.80
CA GLY A 601 13.77 1.53 -7.53
C GLY A 601 12.34 1.77 -7.08
N THR A 602 12.06 3.00 -6.67
CA THR A 602 10.78 3.39 -6.06
C THR A 602 9.66 3.44 -7.09
N ASP A 603 8.41 3.53 -6.65
CA ASP A 603 7.26 3.64 -7.58
C ASP A 603 7.45 4.82 -8.55
N PRO A 604 7.74 6.06 -8.11
CA PRO A 604 8.10 7.13 -9.03
C PRO A 604 9.36 6.83 -9.84
N GLY A 605 10.38 6.23 -9.22
CA GLY A 605 11.68 5.89 -9.83
C GLY A 605 11.62 4.90 -10.98
N ARG A 606 10.55 4.13 -11.12
CA ARG A 606 10.29 3.30 -12.31
C ARG A 606 9.17 3.87 -13.18
N PHE A 607 8.09 4.39 -12.60
CA PHE A 607 6.89 4.74 -13.37
C PHE A 607 7.00 6.07 -14.10
N VAL A 608 7.55 7.08 -13.45
CA VAL A 608 7.73 8.38 -14.07
C VAL A 608 8.75 8.31 -15.22
N PRO A 609 9.91 7.65 -15.08
CA PRO A 609 10.81 7.38 -16.22
C PRO A 609 10.16 6.58 -17.34
N THR A 610 9.33 5.58 -17.02
CA THR A 610 8.59 4.84 -18.05
C THR A 610 7.71 5.80 -18.87
N TYR A 611 6.99 6.70 -18.18
CA TYR A 611 6.20 7.74 -18.85
C TYR A 611 7.07 8.67 -19.70
N MET A 612 8.21 9.11 -19.18
CA MET A 612 9.12 9.98 -19.93
C MET A 612 9.58 9.31 -21.22
N ILE A 613 10.06 8.08 -21.14
CA ILE A 613 10.61 7.31 -22.25
C ILE A 613 9.54 7.00 -23.29
N TYR A 614 8.42 6.41 -22.87
CA TYR A 614 7.45 5.84 -23.81
C TYR A 614 6.32 6.80 -24.22
N SER A 615 5.88 7.67 -23.33
CA SER A 615 4.70 8.52 -23.58
C SER A 615 5.08 9.96 -23.90
N ALA A 616 6.05 10.54 -23.20
CA ALA A 616 6.54 11.90 -23.50
C ALA A 616 7.65 11.92 -24.57
N HIS A 617 8.18 10.75 -24.95
CA HIS A 617 9.30 10.57 -25.89
C HIS A 617 10.57 11.34 -25.49
N VAL A 618 10.87 11.34 -24.19
CA VAL A 618 12.09 11.87 -23.59
C VAL A 618 13.06 10.72 -23.39
N ARG A 619 14.23 10.77 -24.04
CA ARG A 619 15.29 9.74 -23.90
C ARG A 619 14.83 8.32 -24.22
N GLU A 620 14.21 8.13 -25.39
CA GLU A 620 13.79 6.83 -25.93
C GLU A 620 14.94 5.80 -26.08
N ASP A 621 16.19 6.27 -26.00
CA ASP A 621 17.39 5.43 -26.02
C ASP A 621 17.70 4.76 -24.67
N VAL A 622 17.09 5.19 -23.55
CA VAL A 622 17.38 4.65 -22.21
C VAL A 622 16.61 3.35 -21.97
N TYR A 623 17.30 2.32 -21.48
CA TYR A 623 16.70 1.05 -21.09
C TYR A 623 16.37 1.05 -19.60
N LEU A 624 15.08 1.08 -19.27
CA LEU A 624 14.62 1.11 -17.88
C LEU A 624 14.33 -0.30 -17.35
N ILE A 625 14.96 -0.68 -16.25
CA ILE A 625 14.73 -1.94 -15.52
C ILE A 625 14.48 -1.61 -14.04
N THR A 626 13.57 -2.30 -13.35
CA THR A 626 13.41 -2.13 -11.91
C THR A 626 14.28 -3.10 -11.12
N GLN A 627 14.91 -2.60 -10.05
CA GLN A 627 15.64 -3.47 -9.11
C GLN A 627 14.71 -4.32 -8.24
N ASN A 628 13.42 -3.98 -8.12
CA ASN A 628 12.52 -4.57 -7.14
C ASN A 628 11.85 -5.88 -7.60
N ALA A 629 11.78 -6.13 -8.91
CA ALA A 629 11.03 -7.25 -9.49
C ALA A 629 11.91 -8.25 -10.27
N LEU A 630 13.24 -8.21 -10.13
CA LEU A 630 14.14 -9.04 -10.93
C LEU A 630 13.95 -10.55 -10.69
N ALA A 631 13.56 -10.95 -9.48
CA ALA A 631 13.25 -12.34 -9.13
C ALA A 631 11.86 -12.79 -9.63
N ASP A 632 10.99 -11.86 -10.07
CA ASP A 632 9.70 -12.19 -10.66
C ASP A 632 9.89 -12.55 -12.15
N ASN A 633 9.59 -13.80 -12.47
CA ASN A 633 9.74 -14.30 -13.83
C ASN A 633 8.75 -13.63 -14.81
N THR A 634 7.57 -13.20 -14.35
CA THR A 634 6.62 -12.49 -15.21
C THR A 634 7.19 -11.14 -15.63
N TYR A 635 7.83 -10.42 -14.71
CA TYR A 635 8.54 -9.18 -15.00
C TYR A 635 9.75 -9.40 -15.93
N MET A 636 10.57 -10.42 -15.65
CA MET A 636 11.73 -10.75 -16.49
C MET A 636 11.32 -11.14 -17.92
N ASN A 637 10.16 -11.76 -18.12
CA ASN A 637 9.64 -12.03 -19.46
C ASN A 637 9.36 -10.73 -20.22
N VAL A 638 8.74 -9.73 -19.57
CA VAL A 638 8.50 -8.41 -20.17
C VAL A 638 9.82 -7.75 -20.56
N MET A 639 10.82 -7.76 -19.67
CA MET A 639 12.13 -7.16 -19.98
C MET A 639 12.85 -7.85 -21.13
N ARG A 640 12.72 -9.18 -21.26
CA ARG A 640 13.26 -9.93 -22.41
C ARG A 640 12.54 -9.59 -23.71
N ASP A 641 11.22 -9.43 -23.68
CA ASP A 641 10.44 -9.05 -24.86
C ASP A 641 10.73 -7.60 -25.30
N LEU A 642 10.94 -6.67 -24.36
CA LEU A 642 11.23 -5.27 -24.67
C LEU A 642 12.69 -5.03 -25.09
N TYR A 643 13.64 -5.65 -24.40
CA TYR A 643 15.06 -5.29 -24.52
C TYR A 643 16.01 -6.45 -24.83
N GLY A 644 15.53 -7.70 -24.89
CA GLY A 644 16.39 -8.89 -25.01
C GLY A 644 17.28 -8.94 -26.25
N ASP A 645 16.94 -8.18 -27.30
CA ASP A 645 17.76 -8.04 -28.51
C ASP A 645 18.90 -7.01 -28.37
N ARG A 646 18.86 -6.17 -27.33
CA ARG A 646 19.75 -5.01 -27.17
C ARG A 646 20.64 -5.10 -25.94
N ILE A 647 20.11 -5.61 -24.83
CA ILE A 647 20.85 -5.81 -23.58
C ILE A 647 20.63 -7.23 -23.09
N TRP A 648 21.64 -7.81 -22.45
CA TRP A 648 21.52 -9.13 -21.88
C TRP A 648 20.62 -9.09 -20.62
N ILE A 649 19.55 -9.87 -20.63
CA ILE A 649 18.60 -10.05 -19.53
C ILE A 649 18.60 -11.52 -19.09
N PRO A 650 18.67 -11.83 -17.78
CA PRO A 650 18.69 -13.18 -17.25
C PRO A 650 17.54 -14.06 -17.76
N SER A 651 17.86 -15.31 -18.11
CA SER A 651 16.87 -16.33 -18.41
C SER A 651 16.25 -16.92 -17.13
N GLN A 652 15.20 -17.73 -17.29
CA GLN A 652 14.64 -18.50 -16.18
C GLN A 652 15.68 -19.40 -15.50
N GLN A 653 16.62 -19.94 -16.26
CA GLN A 653 17.68 -20.79 -15.73
C GLN A 653 18.65 -19.96 -14.88
N ASP A 654 19.00 -18.75 -15.32
CA ASP A 654 19.86 -17.83 -14.57
C ASP A 654 19.20 -17.37 -13.27
N SER A 655 17.88 -17.14 -13.31
CA SER A 655 17.07 -16.88 -12.11
C SER A 655 17.19 -18.05 -11.12
N ASN A 656 16.94 -19.28 -11.56
CA ASN A 656 17.05 -20.47 -10.71
C ASN A 656 18.46 -20.64 -10.11
N LEU A 657 19.52 -20.30 -10.87
CA LEU A 657 20.90 -20.31 -10.37
C LEU A 657 21.12 -19.24 -9.29
N ALA A 658 20.55 -18.05 -9.42
CA ALA A 658 20.61 -17.01 -8.39
C ALA A 658 19.89 -17.44 -7.09
N PHE A 659 18.76 -18.14 -7.20
CA PHE A 659 18.09 -18.75 -6.03
C PHE A 659 18.97 -19.80 -5.34
N GLN A 660 19.68 -20.63 -6.12
CA GLN A 660 20.61 -21.62 -5.57
C GLN A 660 21.82 -20.96 -4.88
N GLU A 661 22.37 -19.92 -5.50
CA GLU A 661 23.47 -19.11 -4.96
C GLU A 661 23.08 -18.51 -3.60
N TYR A 662 21.89 -17.91 -3.51
CA TYR A 662 21.34 -17.40 -2.25
C TYR A 662 21.26 -18.48 -1.15
N VAL A 663 20.71 -19.66 -1.46
CA VAL A 663 20.59 -20.76 -0.49
C VAL A 663 21.96 -21.24 -0.01
N GLN A 664 22.95 -21.34 -0.90
CA GLN A 664 24.31 -21.74 -0.53
C GLN A 664 24.98 -20.71 0.37
N ASP A 665 24.80 -19.42 0.10
CA ASP A 665 25.36 -18.35 0.91
C ASP A 665 24.71 -18.25 2.30
N VAL A 666 23.41 -18.56 2.41
CA VAL A 666 22.73 -18.71 3.70
C VAL A 666 23.25 -19.93 4.46
N GLN A 667 23.36 -21.10 3.80
CA GLN A 667 23.85 -22.33 4.42
C GLN A 667 25.31 -22.26 4.89
N SER A 668 26.15 -21.53 4.15
CA SER A 668 27.55 -21.31 4.50
C SER A 668 27.75 -20.24 5.59
N GLY A 669 26.68 -19.55 6.01
CA GLY A 669 26.72 -18.49 7.00
C GLY A 669 27.33 -17.18 6.49
N LYS A 670 27.55 -17.03 5.18
CA LYS A 670 28.01 -15.76 4.58
C LYS A 670 26.92 -14.70 4.63
N ILE A 671 25.65 -15.11 4.49
CA ILE A 671 24.48 -14.25 4.57
C ILE A 671 23.58 -14.79 5.69
N GLN A 672 23.07 -13.92 6.56
CA GLN A 672 22.07 -14.33 7.55
C GLN A 672 20.75 -14.67 6.85
N ALA A 673 20.09 -15.74 7.28
CA ALA A 673 18.77 -16.11 6.78
C ALA A 673 17.76 -15.00 7.15
N GLY A 674 17.50 -14.08 6.22
CA GLY A 674 16.48 -13.03 6.34
C GLY A 674 15.10 -13.46 5.82
N ALA A 675 14.91 -14.75 5.53
CA ALA A 675 13.73 -15.31 4.89
C ALA A 675 13.60 -16.81 5.20
N ASP A 676 12.37 -17.31 5.24
CA ASP A 676 12.08 -18.74 5.31
C ASP A 676 12.32 -19.38 3.94
N VAL A 677 13.18 -20.39 3.89
CA VAL A 677 13.50 -21.13 2.66
C VAL A 677 12.73 -22.45 2.68
N ASN A 678 11.76 -22.61 1.79
CA ASN A 678 11.02 -23.86 1.62
C ASN A 678 11.42 -24.56 0.32
N ILE A 679 11.81 -25.84 0.42
CA ILE A 679 12.25 -26.66 -0.71
C ILE A 679 11.19 -27.74 -0.94
N GLU A 680 10.36 -27.54 -1.97
CA GLU A 680 9.34 -28.53 -2.37
C GLU A 680 9.66 -29.08 -3.76
N ASN A 681 9.72 -30.41 -3.89
CA ASN A 681 9.95 -31.12 -5.17
C ASN A 681 11.20 -30.65 -5.96
N GLY A 682 12.27 -30.23 -5.27
CA GLY A 682 13.49 -29.72 -5.90
C GLY A 682 13.41 -28.27 -6.39
N ARG A 683 12.31 -27.56 -6.14
CA ARG A 683 12.19 -26.11 -6.32
C ARG A 683 12.43 -25.40 -4.99
N VAL A 684 13.32 -24.41 -5.02
CA VAL A 684 13.57 -23.51 -3.89
C VAL A 684 12.58 -22.36 -3.95
N SER A 685 11.85 -22.12 -2.86
CA SER A 685 11.05 -20.92 -2.66
C SER A 685 11.57 -20.17 -1.44
N VAL A 686 11.63 -18.84 -1.55
CA VAL A 686 12.11 -17.95 -0.50
C VAL A 686 10.97 -17.02 -0.13
N GLN A 687 10.58 -17.02 1.14
CA GLN A 687 9.54 -16.16 1.69
C GLN A 687 10.16 -15.13 2.62
N GLY A 688 10.01 -13.85 2.26
CA GLY A 688 10.50 -12.72 3.05
C GLY A 688 11.17 -11.67 2.18
N VAL A 689 10.83 -10.41 2.42
CA VAL A 689 11.28 -9.25 1.63
C VAL A 689 12.81 -9.20 1.54
N GLN A 690 13.51 -9.45 2.65
CA GLN A 690 14.97 -9.39 2.68
C GLN A 690 15.64 -10.48 1.82
N GLY A 691 15.09 -11.70 1.82
CA GLY A 691 15.59 -12.79 0.96
C GLY A 691 15.39 -12.49 -0.52
N VAL A 692 14.19 -12.04 -0.91
CA VAL A 692 13.87 -11.67 -2.30
C VAL A 692 14.74 -10.51 -2.78
N MET A 693 14.93 -9.48 -1.96
CA MET A 693 15.81 -8.35 -2.32
C MET A 693 17.28 -8.75 -2.47
N THR A 694 17.74 -9.73 -1.69
CA THR A 694 19.10 -10.28 -1.86
C THR A 694 19.24 -10.97 -3.22
N ILE A 695 18.25 -11.78 -3.62
CA ILE A 695 18.23 -12.44 -4.93
C ILE A 695 18.15 -11.41 -6.07
N ASN A 696 17.32 -10.37 -5.94
CA ASN A 696 17.29 -9.26 -6.87
C ASN A 696 18.67 -8.60 -7.01
N GLY A 697 19.39 -8.41 -5.90
CA GLY A 697 20.76 -7.90 -5.90
C GLY A 697 21.72 -8.78 -6.70
N ILE A 698 21.64 -10.12 -6.56
CA ILE A 698 22.44 -11.07 -7.35
C ILE A 698 22.12 -10.93 -8.84
N LEU A 699 20.84 -10.85 -9.21
CA LEU A 699 20.41 -10.72 -10.60
C LEU A 699 20.82 -9.37 -11.22
N ALA A 700 20.68 -8.28 -10.46
CA ALA A 700 21.13 -6.94 -10.86
C ALA A 700 22.64 -6.94 -11.14
N ARG A 701 23.43 -7.67 -10.32
CA ARG A 701 24.87 -7.82 -10.54
C ARG A 701 25.17 -8.56 -11.84
N LYS A 702 24.46 -9.65 -12.13
CA LYS A 702 24.63 -10.40 -13.39
C LYS A 702 24.33 -9.53 -14.61
N ILE A 703 23.24 -8.73 -14.56
CA ILE A 703 22.89 -7.78 -15.63
C ILE A 703 24.01 -6.73 -15.78
N PHE A 704 24.47 -6.16 -14.68
CA PHE A 704 25.55 -5.17 -14.68
C PHE A 704 26.84 -5.75 -15.30
N ASP A 705 27.31 -6.90 -14.82
CA ASP A 705 28.53 -7.53 -15.30
C ASP A 705 28.49 -7.89 -16.79
N ALA A 706 27.33 -8.32 -17.30
CA ALA A 706 27.15 -8.66 -18.71
C ALA A 706 27.13 -7.44 -19.64
N ASN A 707 26.67 -6.27 -19.17
CA ASN A 707 26.37 -5.12 -20.03
C ASN A 707 27.28 -3.91 -19.79
N LYS A 708 28.01 -3.81 -18.67
CA LYS A 708 28.82 -2.62 -18.27
C LYS A 708 29.92 -2.21 -19.23
N HIS A 709 30.31 -3.07 -20.17
CA HIS A 709 31.31 -2.76 -21.19
C HIS A 709 30.72 -1.99 -22.38
N ILE A 710 29.40 -2.03 -22.55
CA ILE A 710 28.67 -1.45 -23.68
C ILE A 710 27.83 -0.25 -23.21
N HIS A 711 27.18 -0.39 -22.05
CA HIS A 711 26.22 0.57 -21.51
C HIS A 711 26.72 1.13 -20.17
N ASP A 712 26.50 2.42 -19.95
CA ASP A 712 26.63 3.00 -18.60
C ASP A 712 25.34 2.78 -17.82
N PHE A 713 25.48 2.76 -16.49
CA PHE A 713 24.41 2.44 -15.57
C PHE A 713 24.09 3.61 -14.65
N TYR A 714 22.80 3.78 -14.38
CA TYR A 714 22.27 4.73 -13.42
C TYR A 714 21.30 4.02 -12.49
N VAL A 715 21.11 4.53 -11.28
CA VAL A 715 20.22 3.93 -10.30
C VAL A 715 19.49 5.00 -9.50
N GLU A 716 18.19 4.80 -9.37
CA GLU A 716 17.35 5.37 -8.34
C GLU A 716 17.09 4.26 -7.31
N GLU A 717 17.56 4.42 -6.09
CA GLU A 717 17.60 3.33 -5.09
C GLU A 717 16.31 3.26 -4.28
N SER A 718 15.62 2.11 -4.32
CA SER A 718 14.52 1.80 -3.38
C SER A 718 15.00 1.05 -2.15
N TYR A 719 15.84 0.04 -2.35
CA TYR A 719 16.48 -0.77 -1.32
C TYR A 719 17.99 -0.81 -1.54
N VAL A 720 18.72 -0.86 -0.42
CA VAL A 720 20.18 -0.99 -0.42
C VAL A 720 20.59 -2.29 -1.09
N ILE A 721 21.40 -2.18 -2.13
CA ILE A 721 22.07 -3.31 -2.78
C ILE A 721 23.57 -3.20 -2.48
N PRO A 722 24.09 -3.91 -1.47
CA PRO A 722 25.42 -3.62 -0.90
C PRO A 722 26.58 -3.65 -1.90
N TRP A 723 26.53 -4.53 -2.90
CA TRP A 723 27.62 -4.65 -3.88
C TRP A 723 27.73 -3.42 -4.80
N MET A 724 26.68 -2.61 -4.96
CA MET A 724 26.70 -1.42 -5.82
C MET A 724 27.52 -0.29 -5.21
N TYR A 725 27.52 -0.15 -3.89
CA TYR A 725 28.06 1.02 -3.18
C TYR A 725 29.52 1.38 -3.49
N PRO A 726 30.45 0.42 -3.65
CA PRO A 726 31.80 0.71 -4.12
C PRO A 726 31.85 1.38 -5.50
N PHE A 727 30.87 1.14 -6.36
CA PHE A 727 30.78 1.66 -7.74
C PHE A 727 29.95 2.93 -7.87
N LEU A 728 29.10 3.23 -6.89
CA LEU A 728 28.16 4.36 -6.95
C LEU A 728 28.85 5.71 -6.73
N GLU A 729 28.41 6.70 -7.50
CA GLU A 729 28.67 8.13 -7.32
C GLU A 729 27.37 8.96 -7.40
N PRO A 730 27.26 10.10 -6.70
CA PRO A 730 26.13 11.01 -6.86
C PRO A 730 26.00 11.54 -8.30
N HIS A 731 24.76 11.69 -8.78
CA HIS A 731 24.44 12.17 -10.13
C HIS A 731 23.11 12.96 -10.11
N GLY A 732 23.09 14.07 -9.37
CA GLY A 732 21.92 14.94 -9.21
C GLY A 732 20.81 14.28 -8.39
N LEU A 733 19.67 13.99 -9.02
CA LEU A 733 18.53 13.34 -8.37
C LEU A 733 18.75 11.84 -8.11
N ILE A 734 19.72 11.24 -8.78
CA ILE A 734 20.00 9.79 -8.78
C ILE A 734 21.49 9.53 -8.55
N MET A 735 21.93 8.29 -8.72
CA MET A 735 23.33 7.90 -8.67
C MET A 735 23.76 7.26 -9.99
N LYS A 736 25.03 7.43 -10.34
CA LYS A 736 25.67 6.71 -11.45
C LYS A 736 26.41 5.49 -10.91
N LEU A 737 26.22 4.34 -11.56
CA LEU A 737 26.88 3.09 -11.23
C LEU A 737 28.07 2.90 -12.19
N ASN A 738 29.27 3.18 -11.70
CA ASN A 738 30.49 3.15 -12.51
C ASN A 738 30.90 1.72 -12.86
N ARG A 739 31.65 1.57 -13.96
CA ARG A 739 32.14 0.28 -14.46
C ARG A 739 33.17 -0.37 -13.54
N GLU A 740 33.95 0.47 -12.86
CA GLU A 740 35.01 0.10 -11.92
C GLU A 740 34.69 0.62 -10.52
N GLU A 741 35.20 -0.06 -9.50
CA GLU A 741 35.05 0.38 -8.12
C GLU A 741 35.76 1.72 -7.91
N LEU A 742 35.10 2.61 -7.17
CA LEU A 742 35.65 3.89 -6.74
C LEU A 742 36.16 3.73 -5.31
N PRO A 743 37.48 3.71 -5.06
CA PRO A 743 38.02 3.61 -3.69
C PRO A 743 37.58 4.79 -2.80
N ARG A 744 37.39 5.97 -3.39
CA ARG A 744 36.89 7.18 -2.76
C ARG A 744 36.12 8.01 -3.78
N LEU A 745 35.13 8.77 -3.33
CA LEU A 745 34.49 9.80 -4.15
C LEU A 745 35.43 11.01 -4.29
N SER A 746 35.49 11.60 -5.48
CA SER A 746 36.26 12.82 -5.69
C SER A 746 35.63 14.00 -4.95
N GLU A 747 36.44 14.86 -4.35
CA GLU A 747 35.96 16.06 -3.64
C GLU A 747 35.13 16.99 -4.55
N GLU A 748 35.47 17.06 -5.84
CA GLU A 748 34.72 17.85 -6.82
C GLU A 748 33.28 17.36 -7.01
N VAL A 749 33.07 16.05 -7.18
CA VAL A 749 31.71 15.48 -7.31
C VAL A 749 30.89 15.70 -6.05
N VAL A 750 31.49 15.57 -4.86
CA VAL A 750 30.81 15.80 -3.59
C VAL A 750 30.43 17.29 -3.43
N ASP A 751 31.32 18.21 -3.79
CA ASP A 751 31.05 19.66 -3.77
C ASP A 751 29.94 20.04 -4.77
N LYS A 752 29.96 19.48 -5.98
CA LYS A 752 28.90 19.67 -6.99
C LYS A 752 27.56 19.12 -6.52
N ASP A 753 27.52 17.91 -5.98
CA ASP A 753 26.32 17.30 -5.41
C ASP A 753 25.74 18.16 -4.29
N ARG A 754 26.60 18.62 -3.38
CA ARG A 754 26.20 19.49 -2.29
C ARG A 754 25.58 20.79 -2.80
N LYS A 755 26.27 21.51 -3.68
CA LYS A 755 25.78 22.77 -4.26
C LYS A 755 24.44 22.59 -4.99
N PHE A 756 24.31 21.51 -5.77
CA PHE A 756 23.08 21.17 -6.46
C PHE A 756 21.93 20.96 -5.47
N TRP A 757 22.12 20.14 -4.44
CA TRP A 757 21.07 19.85 -3.46
C TRP A 757 20.78 21.02 -2.51
N ASP A 758 21.76 21.86 -2.18
CA ASP A 758 21.55 23.10 -1.42
C ASP A 758 20.57 24.00 -2.18
N TRP A 759 20.87 24.29 -3.45
CA TRP A 759 19.99 25.06 -4.34
C TRP A 759 18.62 24.37 -4.53
N TYR A 760 18.60 23.06 -4.75
CA TYR A 760 17.36 22.37 -5.08
C TYR A 760 16.41 22.23 -3.88
N VAL A 761 16.96 21.98 -2.67
CA VAL A 761 16.17 21.98 -1.43
C VAL A 761 15.61 23.38 -1.17
N ASP A 762 16.41 24.44 -1.28
CA ASP A 762 15.95 25.81 -1.12
C ASP A 762 14.84 26.15 -2.12
N ARG A 763 14.98 25.71 -3.38
CA ARG A 763 13.96 25.89 -4.42
C ARG A 763 12.66 25.15 -4.10
N LEU A 764 12.74 23.88 -3.68
CA LEU A 764 11.56 23.07 -3.36
C LEU A 764 10.86 23.60 -2.10
N VAL A 765 11.60 23.85 -1.03
CA VAL A 765 11.07 24.37 0.24
C VAL A 765 10.59 25.81 0.09
N GLY A 766 11.13 26.60 -0.83
CA GLY A 766 10.62 27.92 -1.18
C GLY A 766 9.29 27.91 -1.95
N ASN A 767 8.88 26.76 -2.49
CA ASN A 767 7.65 26.63 -3.27
C ASN A 767 6.47 26.17 -2.40
N GLU A 768 5.46 27.02 -2.22
CA GLU A 768 4.26 26.70 -1.43
C GLU A 768 3.55 25.42 -1.91
N LYS A 769 3.54 25.15 -3.22
CA LYS A 769 2.95 23.94 -3.79
C LYS A 769 3.64 22.66 -3.32
N PHE A 770 4.96 22.72 -3.09
CA PHE A 770 5.72 21.59 -2.60
C PHE A 770 5.32 21.20 -1.18
N HIS A 771 5.13 22.18 -0.28
CA HIS A 771 4.65 21.93 1.09
C HIS A 771 3.29 21.23 1.14
N ARG A 772 2.45 21.56 0.17
CA ARG A 772 1.10 21.01 0.01
C ARG A 772 1.11 19.63 -0.67
N ASP A 773 2.19 19.24 -1.34
CA ASP A 773 2.30 17.95 -2.03
C ASP A 773 3.12 16.95 -1.22
N VAL A 774 2.44 16.20 -0.35
CA VAL A 774 3.08 15.21 0.52
C VAL A 774 3.80 14.11 -0.26
N VAL A 775 3.32 13.79 -1.46
CA VAL A 775 3.92 12.77 -2.33
C VAL A 775 5.24 13.27 -2.90
N ALA A 776 5.28 14.52 -3.36
CA ALA A 776 6.52 15.16 -3.78
C ALA A 776 7.54 15.20 -2.63
N ARG A 777 7.11 15.67 -1.45
CA ARG A 777 7.98 15.73 -0.27
C ARG A 777 8.58 14.38 0.07
N LYS A 778 7.76 13.34 0.15
CA LYS A 778 8.20 11.96 0.41
C LYS A 778 9.18 11.47 -0.66
N THR A 779 8.91 11.74 -1.93
CA THR A 779 9.74 11.28 -3.05
C THR A 779 11.12 11.93 -3.06
N PHE A 780 11.19 13.26 -3.00
CA PHE A 780 12.49 13.95 -3.03
C PHE A 780 13.29 13.74 -1.75
N SER A 781 12.63 13.61 -0.59
CA SER A 781 13.27 13.18 0.66
C SER A 781 13.92 11.80 0.52
N LYS A 782 13.21 10.85 -0.10
CA LYS A 782 13.73 9.49 -0.35
C LYS A 782 14.96 9.50 -1.25
N LEU A 783 14.94 10.26 -2.35
CA LEU A 783 16.11 10.42 -3.23
C LEU A 783 17.33 10.94 -2.46
N ARG A 784 17.14 12.02 -1.68
CA ARG A 784 18.25 12.60 -0.93
C ARG A 784 18.76 11.65 0.16
N SER A 785 17.86 10.92 0.83
CA SER A 785 18.19 9.89 1.83
C SER A 785 18.99 8.72 1.24
N ALA A 786 18.73 8.32 -0.01
CA ALA A 786 19.51 7.30 -0.70
C ALA A 786 20.96 7.76 -0.94
N ILE A 787 21.15 8.99 -1.43
CA ILE A 787 22.49 9.59 -1.62
C ILE A 787 23.22 9.77 -0.27
N ALA A 788 22.50 10.15 0.79
CA ALA A 788 23.04 10.19 2.15
C ALA A 788 23.54 8.81 2.62
N GLY A 789 22.82 7.75 2.25
CA GLY A 789 23.21 6.36 2.46
C GLY A 789 24.53 5.99 1.76
N LEU A 790 24.76 6.49 0.54
CA LEU A 790 26.04 6.31 -0.16
C LEU A 790 27.22 6.90 0.63
N TYR A 791 27.07 8.11 1.16
CA TYR A 791 28.08 8.73 2.01
C TYR A 791 28.31 7.94 3.31
N ALA A 792 27.23 7.48 3.95
CA ALA A 792 27.28 6.66 5.16
C ALA A 792 28.09 5.38 4.95
N ALA A 793 27.81 4.63 3.88
CA ALA A 793 28.49 3.38 3.57
C ALA A 793 30.00 3.56 3.32
N ARG A 794 30.41 4.75 2.86
CA ARG A 794 31.82 5.13 2.67
C ARG A 794 32.45 5.80 3.91
N ARG A 795 31.73 5.85 5.03
CA ARG A 795 32.13 6.50 6.30
C ARG A 795 32.42 8.00 6.15
N MET A 796 31.78 8.64 5.18
CA MET A 796 31.80 10.10 4.98
C MET A 796 30.71 10.72 5.87
N PHE A 797 30.90 10.63 7.18
CA PHE A 797 29.88 11.00 8.16
C PHE A 797 29.43 12.46 8.08
N PRO A 798 30.31 13.47 7.92
CA PRO A 798 29.88 14.86 7.79
C PRO A 798 28.94 15.09 6.60
N GLU A 799 29.27 14.52 5.45
CA GLU A 799 28.48 14.62 4.22
C GLU A 799 27.17 13.84 4.34
N SER A 800 27.21 12.67 4.98
CA SER A 800 26.03 11.84 5.23
C SER A 800 25.04 12.50 6.18
N GLU A 801 25.51 13.04 7.32
CA GLU A 801 24.68 13.77 8.28
C GLU A 801 23.98 14.95 7.62
N TYR A 802 24.74 15.73 6.83
CA TYR A 802 24.20 16.89 6.13
C TYR A 802 23.13 16.50 5.10
N ALA A 803 23.37 15.46 4.31
CA ALA A 803 22.41 14.97 3.33
C ALA A 803 21.15 14.37 3.99
N PHE A 804 21.29 13.64 5.09
CA PHE A 804 20.12 13.15 5.85
C PHE A 804 19.31 14.30 6.45
N GLN A 805 19.96 15.37 6.94
CA GLN A 805 19.26 16.56 7.42
C GLN A 805 18.44 17.20 6.29
N GLN A 806 19.03 17.38 5.10
CA GLN A 806 18.29 17.86 3.92
C GLN A 806 17.09 16.96 3.56
N ALA A 807 17.24 15.64 3.67
CA ALA A 807 16.13 14.72 3.45
C ALA A 807 15.00 14.91 4.48
N ILE A 808 15.33 15.19 5.75
CA ILE A 808 14.36 15.51 6.81
C ILE A 808 13.72 16.88 6.56
N ASP A 809 14.48 17.87 6.10
CA ASP A 809 13.97 19.22 5.81
C ASP A 809 12.92 19.19 4.68
N LEU A 810 13.11 18.32 3.67
CA LEU A 810 12.13 18.07 2.62
C LEU A 810 10.86 17.37 3.15
N TYR A 811 11.03 16.39 4.04
CA TYR A 811 9.92 15.64 4.64
C TYR A 811 10.23 15.18 6.08
N PRO A 812 9.79 15.93 7.10
CA PRO A 812 10.10 15.62 8.50
C PRO A 812 9.55 14.28 8.98
N LEU A 813 8.45 13.82 8.38
CA LEU A 813 7.78 12.55 8.68
C LEU A 813 8.45 11.35 7.96
N SER A 814 9.62 11.52 7.34
CA SER A 814 10.36 10.46 6.66
C SER A 814 10.95 9.46 7.67
N PRO A 815 10.43 8.22 7.79
CA PRO A 815 10.96 7.29 8.77
C PRO A 815 12.40 6.89 8.42
N GLU A 816 12.67 6.70 7.13
CA GLU A 816 13.98 6.27 6.64
C GLU A 816 15.08 7.29 6.95
N ALA A 817 14.83 8.58 6.71
CA ALA A 817 15.83 9.61 6.98
C ALA A 817 16.09 9.76 8.49
N ASN A 818 15.03 9.77 9.32
CA ASN A 818 15.15 9.88 10.78
C ASN A 818 15.88 8.68 11.40
N PHE A 819 15.49 7.45 11.07
CA PHE A 819 16.12 6.25 11.61
C PHE A 819 17.58 6.12 11.17
N ARG A 820 17.88 6.41 9.89
CA ARG A 820 19.26 6.33 9.38
C ARG A 820 20.16 7.42 9.97
N LEU A 821 19.67 8.66 10.12
CA LEU A 821 20.44 9.71 10.78
C LEU A 821 20.76 9.36 12.23
N ALA A 822 19.77 8.84 12.97
CA ALA A 822 19.98 8.38 14.33
C ALA A 822 20.99 7.23 14.40
N ASP A 823 20.96 6.28 13.46
CA ASP A 823 21.97 5.22 13.35
C ASP A 823 23.39 5.78 13.11
N ILE A 824 23.53 6.79 12.26
CA ILE A 824 24.82 7.48 12.03
C ILE A 824 25.35 8.14 13.31
N TYR A 825 24.46 8.76 14.11
CA TYR A 825 24.84 9.29 15.41
C TYR A 825 25.22 8.19 16.40
N ILE A 826 24.51 7.07 16.43
CA ILE A 826 24.83 5.90 17.26
C ILE A 826 26.22 5.33 16.91
N GLN A 827 26.53 5.18 15.61
CA GLN A 827 27.84 4.70 15.14
C GLN A 827 29.00 5.60 15.59
N GLN A 828 28.73 6.89 15.82
CA GLN A 828 29.70 7.87 16.32
C GLN A 828 29.65 8.07 17.85
N LEU A 829 28.87 7.27 18.57
CA LEU A 829 28.64 7.38 20.02
C LEU A 829 28.00 8.72 20.44
N ARG A 830 27.30 9.37 19.51
CA ARG A 830 26.56 10.64 19.69
C ARG A 830 25.11 10.38 20.09
N PHE A 831 24.92 9.68 21.20
CA PHE A 831 23.60 9.17 21.63
C PHE A 831 22.58 10.27 21.94
N LYS A 832 23.03 11.44 22.39
CA LYS A 832 22.13 12.56 22.71
C LYS A 832 21.46 13.12 21.46
N GLU A 833 22.24 13.26 20.39
CA GLU A 833 21.74 13.70 19.08
C GLU A 833 20.84 12.63 18.45
N ALA A 834 21.23 11.35 18.52
CA ALA A 834 20.38 10.24 18.08
C ALA A 834 19.01 10.25 18.79
N ARG A 835 19.04 10.43 20.11
CA ARG A 835 17.83 10.51 20.93
C ARG A 835 16.97 11.71 20.55
N TYR A 836 17.58 12.88 20.37
CA TYR A 836 16.87 14.10 19.98
C TYR A 836 16.11 13.92 18.67
N VAL A 837 16.76 13.39 17.62
CA VAL A 837 16.11 13.14 16.33
C VAL A 837 14.89 12.22 16.48
N ILE A 838 15.04 11.12 17.21
CA ILE A 838 13.97 10.13 17.37
C ILE A 838 12.85 10.64 18.30
N GLU A 839 13.17 11.43 19.33
CA GLU A 839 12.18 12.08 20.19
C GLU A 839 11.35 13.11 19.40
N THR A 840 11.99 13.90 18.54
CA THR A 840 11.28 14.82 17.63
C THR A 840 10.41 14.04 16.65
N PHE A 841 10.92 12.96 16.06
CA PHE A 841 10.12 12.13 15.15
C PHE A 841 8.92 11.47 15.85
N LEU A 842 9.07 11.03 17.11
CA LEU A 842 7.97 10.47 17.90
C LEU A 842 6.86 11.48 18.20
N VAL A 843 7.21 12.74 18.39
CA VAL A 843 6.22 13.82 18.57
C VAL A 843 5.39 14.02 17.29
N GLU A 844 6.04 13.86 16.13
CA GLU A 844 5.40 14.01 14.82
C GLU A 844 4.61 12.75 14.39
N ASP A 845 5.02 11.53 14.78
CA ASP A 845 4.33 10.26 14.50
C ASP A 845 4.16 9.40 15.78
N PRO A 846 3.25 9.79 16.71
CA PRO A 846 3.08 9.10 17.98
C PRO A 846 2.47 7.69 17.87
N GLY A 847 1.93 7.34 16.69
CA GLY A 847 1.32 6.03 16.43
C GLY A 847 2.29 4.94 16.00
N ASN A 848 3.58 5.23 15.93
CA ASN A 848 4.60 4.35 15.38
C ASN A 848 5.36 3.58 16.46
N ASP A 849 4.95 2.32 16.69
CA ASP A 849 5.51 1.46 17.74
C ASP A 849 7.03 1.27 17.61
N ARG A 850 7.57 1.27 16.37
CA ARG A 850 9.01 1.10 16.12
C ARG A 850 9.84 2.27 16.65
N VAL A 851 9.28 3.49 16.64
CA VAL A 851 9.99 4.68 17.13
C VAL A 851 10.20 4.56 18.64
N GLY A 852 9.18 4.11 19.37
CA GLY A 852 9.27 3.87 20.81
C GLY A 852 10.31 2.79 21.17
N GLU A 853 10.29 1.65 20.47
CA GLU A 853 11.26 0.57 20.68
C GLU A 853 12.70 1.03 20.40
N PHE A 854 12.91 1.74 19.29
CA PHE A 854 14.23 2.24 18.92
C PHE A 854 14.73 3.33 19.87
N LEU A 855 13.84 4.21 20.35
CA LEU A 855 14.18 5.21 21.36
C LEU A 855 14.66 4.57 22.66
N GLU A 856 14.01 3.48 23.10
CA GLU A 856 14.43 2.74 24.29
C GLU A 856 15.80 2.07 24.08
N GLN A 857 16.05 1.52 22.89
CA GLN A 857 17.37 0.99 22.52
C GLN A 857 18.45 2.09 22.61
N ILE A 858 18.19 3.29 22.11
CA ILE A 858 19.13 4.43 22.20
C ILE A 858 19.41 4.79 23.66
N LYS A 859 18.39 4.87 24.52
CA LYS A 859 18.55 5.20 25.94
C LYS A 859 19.39 4.15 26.69
N GLN A 860 19.20 2.88 26.35
CA GLN A 860 20.02 1.80 26.90
C GLN A 860 21.49 1.92 26.45
N LEU A 861 21.73 2.25 25.18
CA LEU A 861 23.08 2.48 24.67
C LEU A 861 23.74 3.71 25.31
N GLU A 862 23.01 4.81 25.49
CA GLU A 862 23.47 6.02 26.19
C GLU A 862 23.90 5.72 27.64
N THR A 863 23.10 4.92 28.34
CA THR A 863 23.40 4.48 29.71
C THR A 863 24.66 3.62 29.75
N ARG A 864 24.80 2.66 28.81
CA ARG A 864 26.01 1.83 28.69
C ARG A 864 27.26 2.65 28.36
N ASP A 865 27.16 3.65 27.48
CA ASP A 865 28.29 4.54 27.16
C ASP A 865 28.69 5.42 28.34
N THR A 866 27.72 5.91 29.11
CA THR A 866 28.00 6.65 30.35
C THR A 866 28.80 5.78 31.31
N ARG A 867 28.34 4.53 31.53
CA ARG A 867 29.05 3.56 32.38
C ARG A 867 30.43 3.19 31.82
N ARG A 868 30.57 3.06 30.50
CA ARG A 868 31.86 2.85 29.81
C ARG A 868 32.85 3.95 30.18
N ARG A 869 32.44 5.22 30.09
CA ARG A 869 33.31 6.37 30.38
C ARG A 869 33.74 6.39 31.85
N GLU A 870 32.81 6.14 32.78
CA GLU A 870 33.12 6.04 34.22
C GLU A 870 34.15 4.93 34.51
N LEU A 871 33.98 3.75 33.90
CA LEU A 871 34.90 2.63 34.07
C LEU A 871 36.25 2.90 33.43
N GLU A 872 36.29 3.53 32.24
CA GLU A 872 37.54 3.94 31.60
C GLU A 872 38.32 4.94 32.44
N GLU A 873 37.64 5.89 33.09
CA GLU A 873 38.26 6.85 34.01
C GLU A 873 38.77 6.15 35.28
N SER A 874 37.92 5.34 35.93
CA SER A 874 38.30 4.58 37.13
C SER A 874 39.49 3.63 36.90
N LEU A 875 39.56 2.99 35.73
CA LEU A 875 40.68 2.11 35.38
C LEU A 875 41.98 2.87 35.08
N ARG A 876 41.91 4.15 34.70
CA ARG A 876 43.11 5.01 34.59
C ARG A 876 43.67 5.39 35.96
N GLU A 877 42.83 5.46 36.99
CA GLU A 877 43.20 5.83 38.36
C GLU A 877 43.64 4.64 39.24
N GLY A 878 43.59 3.41 38.72
CA GLY A 878 44.05 2.20 39.42
C GLY A 878 42.96 1.19 39.77
N GLY A 879 41.89 1.10 38.97
CA GLY A 879 40.78 0.15 39.18
C GLY A 879 41.15 -1.35 39.11
N ASP A 880 40.31 -2.18 39.75
CA ASP A 880 40.46 -3.65 39.86
C ASP A 880 40.00 -4.42 38.60
N VAL A 881 40.48 -5.66 38.45
CA VAL A 881 40.16 -6.60 37.36
C VAL A 881 38.66 -6.77 37.17
N ASN A 882 37.85 -6.71 38.24
CA ASN A 882 36.39 -6.81 38.14
C ASN A 882 35.78 -5.64 37.34
N LEU A 883 36.28 -4.42 37.50
CA LEU A 883 35.85 -3.25 36.72
C LEU A 883 36.32 -3.37 35.26
N ALA A 884 37.50 -3.94 35.03
CA ALA A 884 38.00 -4.21 33.68
C ALA A 884 37.17 -5.28 32.95
N LEU A 885 36.66 -6.29 33.66
CA LEU A 885 35.73 -7.29 33.11
C LEU A 885 34.35 -6.70 32.81
N GLU A 886 33.87 -5.79 33.66
CA GLU A 886 32.64 -5.03 33.39
C GLU A 886 32.80 -4.17 32.12
N LEU A 887 33.91 -3.46 31.98
CA LEU A 887 34.21 -2.66 30.80
C LEU A 887 34.35 -3.52 29.53
N ALA A 888 34.98 -4.70 29.64
CA ALA A 888 35.06 -5.65 28.53
C ALA A 888 33.66 -6.10 28.07
N GLU A 889 32.76 -6.38 29.00
CA GLU A 889 31.39 -6.76 28.67
C GLU A 889 30.62 -5.62 28.00
N ILE A 890 30.85 -4.38 28.43
CA ILE A 890 30.28 -3.20 27.78
C ILE A 890 30.83 -3.06 26.35
N TYR A 891 32.15 -3.12 26.15
CA TYR A 891 32.75 -3.08 24.81
C TYR A 891 32.18 -4.18 23.90
N ARG A 892 31.99 -5.39 24.42
CA ARG A 892 31.37 -6.51 23.70
C ARG A 892 29.93 -6.18 23.30
N SER A 893 29.12 -5.70 24.24
CA SER A 893 27.71 -5.39 24.02
C SER A 893 27.48 -4.21 23.07
N MET A 894 28.42 -3.27 23.00
CA MET A 894 28.40 -2.10 22.10
C MET A 894 29.09 -2.38 20.76
N ASN A 895 29.43 -3.63 20.46
CA ASN A 895 30.11 -4.05 19.24
C ASN A 895 31.48 -3.36 19.01
N MET A 896 32.18 -3.01 20.09
CA MET A 896 33.50 -2.35 20.07
C MET A 896 34.65 -3.38 20.07
N GLY A 897 34.67 -4.26 19.07
CA GLY A 897 35.57 -5.41 18.97
C GLY A 897 37.05 -5.12 19.29
N PRO A 898 37.70 -4.13 18.64
CA PRO A 898 39.11 -3.84 18.89
C PRO A 898 39.43 -3.43 20.34
N MET A 899 38.55 -2.68 20.99
CA MET A 899 38.73 -2.26 22.39
C MET A 899 38.48 -3.41 23.35
N PHE A 900 37.44 -4.21 23.09
CA PHE A 900 37.17 -5.46 23.80
C PHE A 900 38.39 -6.40 23.75
N GLU A 901 38.94 -6.65 22.57
CA GLU A 901 40.09 -7.52 22.37
C GLU A 901 41.35 -6.97 23.05
N ASN A 902 41.63 -5.68 22.90
CA ASN A 902 42.81 -5.08 23.51
C ASN A 902 42.76 -5.16 25.05
N LEU A 903 41.61 -4.87 25.64
CA LEU A 903 41.42 -4.91 27.09
C LEU A 903 41.52 -6.34 27.64
N THR A 904 40.79 -7.28 27.04
CA THR A 904 40.78 -8.68 27.49
C THR A 904 42.15 -9.35 27.33
N GLN A 905 42.89 -9.06 26.26
CA GLN A 905 44.27 -9.53 26.10
C GLN A 905 45.21 -8.94 27.15
N ARG A 906 45.09 -7.65 27.48
CA ARG A 906 45.88 -7.06 28.58
C ARG A 906 45.59 -7.72 29.93
N ILE A 907 44.33 -8.03 30.22
CA ILE A 907 43.94 -8.75 31.46
C ILE A 907 44.62 -10.12 31.49
N LEU A 908 44.54 -10.89 30.40
CA LEU A 908 45.13 -12.24 30.31
C LEU A 908 46.67 -12.24 30.45
N GLN A 909 47.34 -11.15 30.10
CA GLN A 909 48.80 -11.00 30.21
C GLN A 909 49.30 -10.67 31.63
N GLN A 910 48.43 -10.33 32.57
CA GLN A 910 48.82 -10.02 33.94
C GLN A 910 49.29 -11.28 34.71
N ALA A 911 50.38 -11.15 35.47
CA ALA A 911 50.89 -12.23 36.32
C ALA A 911 49.86 -12.61 37.40
N ASN A 912 49.64 -13.91 37.64
CA ASN A 912 48.73 -14.46 38.66
C ASN A 912 47.20 -14.25 38.48
N MET A 913 46.67 -14.16 37.25
CA MET A 913 45.20 -14.13 37.02
C MET A 913 44.42 -15.37 37.51
N PRO A 914 43.33 -15.25 38.30
CA PRO A 914 42.53 -16.40 38.72
C PRO A 914 41.97 -17.21 37.54
N PRO A 915 41.92 -18.57 37.61
CA PRO A 915 41.34 -19.40 36.54
C PRO A 915 39.90 -19.03 36.19
N GLU A 916 39.11 -18.59 37.17
CA GLU A 916 37.72 -18.13 37.00
C GLU A 916 37.61 -16.92 36.05
N VAL A 917 38.56 -15.98 36.14
CA VAL A 917 38.62 -14.78 35.28
C VAL A 917 38.96 -15.18 33.85
N ILE A 918 39.91 -16.10 33.66
CA ILE A 918 40.30 -16.61 32.33
C ILE A 918 39.10 -17.31 31.66
N LEU A 919 38.35 -18.11 32.42
CA LEU A 919 37.16 -18.80 31.91
C LEU A 919 36.05 -17.82 31.54
N ARG A 920 35.86 -16.75 32.31
CA ARG A 920 34.89 -15.69 32.00
C ARG A 920 35.25 -14.94 30.71
N ILE A 921 36.53 -14.60 30.50
CA ILE A 921 37.00 -14.00 29.23
C ILE A 921 36.82 -14.99 28.07
N ALA A 922 37.10 -16.28 28.28
CA ALA A 922 36.86 -17.30 27.26
C ALA A 922 35.36 -17.36 26.87
N GLN A 923 34.45 -17.32 27.85
CA GLN A 923 33.00 -17.26 27.58
C GLN A 923 32.62 -16.00 26.78
N MET A 924 33.22 -14.85 27.09
CA MET A 924 33.02 -13.63 26.31
C MET A 924 33.48 -13.80 24.85
N TYR A 925 34.65 -14.41 24.60
CA TYR A 925 35.12 -14.71 23.24
C TYR A 925 34.21 -15.70 22.48
N ALA A 926 33.67 -16.71 23.18
CA ALA A 926 32.73 -17.65 22.59
C ALA A 926 31.46 -16.94 22.08
N GLY A 927 30.96 -15.94 22.83
CA GLY A 927 29.83 -15.11 22.42
C GLY A 927 30.12 -14.11 21.30
N SER A 928 31.40 -13.84 21.01
CA SER A 928 31.84 -12.89 19.95
C SER A 928 32.22 -13.56 18.64
N GLY A 929 32.11 -14.90 18.52
CA GLY A 929 32.44 -15.63 17.29
C GLY A 929 33.93 -15.71 16.95
N ARG A 930 34.82 -15.27 17.85
CA ARG A 930 36.29 -15.31 17.69
C ARG A 930 36.88 -16.61 18.24
N ALA A 931 36.75 -17.68 17.46
CA ALA A 931 37.19 -19.03 17.86
C ALA A 931 38.71 -19.10 18.15
N ASP A 932 39.50 -18.26 17.50
CA ASP A 932 40.94 -18.10 17.71
C ASP A 932 41.28 -17.59 19.12
N LEU A 933 40.63 -16.50 19.54
CA LEU A 933 40.83 -15.91 20.86
C LEU A 933 40.25 -16.80 21.96
N PHE A 934 39.12 -17.45 21.68
CA PHE A 934 38.51 -18.44 22.57
C PHE A 934 39.46 -19.61 22.83
N ALA A 935 39.99 -20.25 21.78
CA ALA A 935 40.94 -21.36 21.92
C ALA A 935 42.19 -20.95 22.70
N ASN A 936 42.75 -19.77 22.43
CA ASN A 936 43.92 -19.25 23.15
C ASN A 936 43.63 -19.03 24.64
N ALA A 937 42.47 -18.48 24.99
CA ALA A 937 42.07 -18.29 26.40
C ALA A 937 41.90 -19.63 27.13
N LEU A 938 41.29 -20.63 26.49
CA LEU A 938 41.15 -21.97 27.06
C LEU A 938 42.51 -22.67 27.24
N GLN A 939 43.45 -22.50 26.30
CA GLN A 939 44.81 -23.03 26.45
C GLN A 939 45.53 -22.40 27.65
N GLN A 940 45.41 -21.08 27.85
CA GLN A 940 45.98 -20.42 29.04
C GLN A 940 45.35 -20.90 30.35
N TYR A 941 44.03 -21.17 30.36
CA TYR A 941 43.36 -21.79 31.50
C TYR A 941 43.94 -23.17 31.83
N LEU A 942 44.09 -24.02 30.80
CA LEU A 942 44.56 -25.40 30.95
C LEU A 942 46.04 -25.52 31.35
N GLN A 943 46.84 -24.47 31.14
CA GLN A 943 48.20 -24.39 31.71
C GLN A 943 48.18 -24.30 33.25
N ARG A 944 47.08 -23.79 33.83
CA ARG A 944 46.91 -23.64 35.29
C ARG A 944 46.09 -24.77 35.90
N ASP A 945 45.04 -25.22 35.23
CA ASP A 945 44.25 -26.39 35.62
C ASP A 945 44.17 -27.42 34.48
N PRO A 946 45.19 -28.28 34.32
CA PRO A 946 45.26 -29.26 33.24
C PRO A 946 44.26 -30.42 33.41
N ASN A 947 43.60 -30.53 34.57
CA ASN A 947 42.71 -31.64 34.91
C ASN A 947 41.22 -31.31 34.68
N ASN A 948 40.91 -30.17 34.08
CA ASN A 948 39.53 -29.81 33.74
C ASN A 948 39.10 -30.43 32.41
N ALA A 949 38.47 -31.61 32.47
CA ALA A 949 38.05 -32.35 31.28
C ALA A 949 37.05 -31.58 30.39
N ARG A 950 36.19 -30.74 30.97
CA ARG A 950 35.19 -29.96 30.22
C ARG A 950 35.84 -28.88 29.36
N VAL A 951 36.83 -28.18 29.90
CA VAL A 951 37.56 -27.15 29.15
C VAL A 951 38.37 -27.75 27.99
N TRP A 952 38.90 -28.97 28.15
CA TRP A 952 39.51 -29.71 27.04
C TRP A 952 38.50 -30.06 25.93
N VAL A 953 37.23 -30.34 26.27
CA VAL A 953 36.17 -30.55 25.27
C VAL A 953 35.86 -29.24 24.52
N ASP A 954 35.72 -28.13 25.23
CA ASP A 954 35.46 -26.82 24.62
C ASP A 954 36.60 -26.37 23.72
N LEU A 955 37.85 -26.63 24.11
CA LEU A 955 39.04 -26.37 23.28
C LEU A 955 39.04 -27.25 22.02
N ALA A 956 38.69 -28.54 22.13
CA ALA A 956 38.58 -29.42 20.97
C ALA A 956 37.50 -28.93 19.99
N ALA A 957 36.32 -28.53 20.49
CA ALA A 957 35.25 -27.98 19.66
C ALA A 957 35.69 -26.69 18.92
N ALA A 958 36.38 -25.78 19.61
CA ALA A 958 36.92 -24.56 19.01
C ALA A 958 37.99 -24.85 17.95
N GLN A 959 38.87 -25.83 18.17
CA GLN A 959 39.88 -26.22 17.20
C GLN A 959 39.27 -26.86 15.94
N PHE A 960 38.20 -27.64 16.08
CA PHE A 960 37.48 -28.20 14.93
C PHE A 960 36.77 -27.12 14.10
N SER A 961 36.15 -26.13 14.74
CA SER A 961 35.53 -25.02 13.99
C SER A 961 36.55 -24.17 13.23
N MET A 962 37.79 -24.12 13.71
CA MET A 962 38.94 -23.48 13.04
C MET A 962 39.63 -24.37 12.00
N GLN A 963 39.07 -25.54 11.65
CA GLN A 963 39.67 -26.53 10.74
C GLN A 963 41.03 -27.09 11.20
N ARG A 964 41.37 -26.97 12.49
CA ARG A 964 42.58 -27.55 13.10
C ARG A 964 42.30 -28.95 13.64
N THR A 965 41.96 -29.87 12.74
CA THR A 965 41.50 -31.22 13.08
C THR A 965 42.50 -32.02 13.91
N GLY A 966 43.80 -31.91 13.63
CA GLY A 966 44.85 -32.62 14.37
C GLY A 966 44.91 -32.20 15.84
N ASP A 967 44.93 -30.90 16.11
CA ASP A 967 44.95 -30.33 17.47
C ASP A 967 43.65 -30.69 18.22
N GLY A 968 42.50 -30.59 17.53
CA GLY A 968 41.18 -30.90 18.10
C GLY A 968 41.08 -32.36 18.57
N LEU A 969 41.59 -33.31 17.77
CA LEU A 969 41.63 -34.73 18.15
C LEU A 969 42.55 -34.98 19.36
N GLN A 970 43.67 -34.26 19.47
CA GLN A 970 44.58 -34.39 20.60
C GLN A 970 43.96 -33.86 21.89
N SER A 971 43.34 -32.68 21.84
CA SER A 971 42.58 -32.08 22.96
C SER A 971 41.44 -32.99 23.40
N LEU A 972 40.74 -33.62 22.44
CA LEU A 972 39.64 -34.55 22.73
C LEU A 972 40.12 -35.84 23.40
N ARG A 973 41.26 -36.43 22.95
CA ARG A 973 41.89 -37.57 23.65
C ARG A 973 42.25 -37.21 25.08
N ARG A 974 42.77 -36.01 25.30
CA ARG A 974 43.10 -35.53 26.64
C ARG A 974 41.86 -35.39 27.51
N ALA A 975 40.77 -34.79 26.99
CA ALA A 975 39.49 -34.69 27.68
C ALA A 975 38.95 -36.07 28.13
N VAL A 976 38.95 -37.05 27.22
CA VAL A 976 38.51 -38.42 27.52
C VAL A 976 39.43 -39.12 28.52
N SER A 977 40.75 -38.89 28.47
CA SER A 977 41.69 -39.47 29.45
C SER A 977 41.44 -38.99 30.88
N ILE A 978 40.85 -37.80 31.04
CA ILE A 978 40.56 -37.19 32.34
C ILE A 978 39.15 -37.55 32.81
N GLY A 979 38.14 -37.41 31.95
CA GLY A 979 36.72 -37.57 32.32
C GLY A 979 36.06 -38.90 31.94
N GLY A 980 36.79 -39.80 31.28
CA GLY A 980 36.34 -41.16 30.95
C GLY A 980 35.04 -41.19 30.14
N ARG A 981 34.16 -42.17 30.45
CA ARG A 981 32.88 -42.38 29.74
C ARG A 981 31.93 -41.18 29.81
N ALA A 982 31.92 -40.43 30.91
CA ALA A 982 31.03 -39.29 31.06
C ALA A 982 31.29 -38.21 30.00
N ILE A 983 32.56 -37.95 29.67
CA ILE A 983 32.93 -37.02 28.58
C ILE A 983 32.62 -37.63 27.21
N GLN A 984 32.81 -38.94 27.03
CA GLN A 984 32.44 -39.60 25.78
C GLN A 984 30.94 -39.49 25.49
N ASP A 985 30.10 -39.65 26.51
CA ASP A 985 28.65 -39.53 26.39
C ASP A 985 28.22 -38.08 26.13
N GLN A 986 28.85 -37.11 26.81
CA GLN A 986 28.63 -35.68 26.58
C GLN A 986 28.96 -35.29 25.13
N VAL A 987 30.17 -35.62 24.65
CA VAL A 987 30.63 -35.27 23.28
C VAL A 987 29.78 -35.95 22.21
N ARG A 988 29.26 -37.16 22.48
CA ARG A 988 28.36 -37.86 21.55
C ARG A 988 27.04 -37.12 21.32
N GLN A 989 26.54 -36.42 22.34
CA GLN A 989 25.30 -35.66 22.29
C GLN A 989 25.52 -34.17 21.95
N ASP A 990 26.77 -33.71 21.92
CA ASP A 990 27.11 -32.32 21.67
C ASP A 990 27.02 -32.00 20.15
N PRO A 991 26.15 -31.06 19.75
CA PRO A 991 25.94 -30.72 18.35
C PRO A 991 27.16 -30.08 17.69
N ARG A 992 28.09 -29.50 18.46
CA ARG A 992 29.31 -28.84 17.93
C ARG A 992 30.23 -29.82 17.19
N PHE A 993 30.10 -31.12 17.43
CA PHE A 993 30.91 -32.16 16.79
C PHE A 993 30.20 -32.88 15.64
N GLU A 994 28.96 -32.51 15.28
CA GLU A 994 28.22 -33.13 14.15
C GLU A 994 29.03 -33.20 12.85
N PRO A 995 29.71 -32.12 12.39
CA PRO A 995 30.42 -32.15 11.11
C PRO A 995 31.54 -33.20 11.03
N ILE A 996 32.08 -33.63 12.18
CA ILE A 996 33.22 -34.54 12.25
C ILE A 996 32.89 -35.89 12.88
N ARG A 997 31.62 -36.10 13.28
CA ARG A 997 31.16 -37.29 13.99
C ARG A 997 31.34 -38.59 13.18
N ASN A 998 31.33 -38.48 11.85
CA ASN A 998 31.52 -39.59 10.93
C ASN A 998 33.00 -39.86 10.58
N ALA A 999 33.93 -39.04 11.07
CA ALA A 999 35.35 -39.24 10.81
C ALA A 999 35.86 -40.48 11.59
N PRO A 1000 36.59 -41.41 10.94
CA PRO A 1000 37.10 -42.63 11.59
C PRO A 1000 37.96 -42.34 12.83
N GLU A 1001 38.77 -41.30 12.78
CA GLU A 1001 39.65 -40.88 13.88
C GLU A 1001 38.89 -40.32 15.08
N PHE A 1002 37.74 -39.69 14.85
CA PHE A 1002 36.85 -39.21 15.90
C PHE A 1002 36.11 -40.38 16.57
N GLN A 1003 35.60 -41.33 15.78
CA GLN A 1003 34.92 -42.53 16.28
C GLN A 1003 35.84 -43.46 17.09
N ALA A 1004 37.15 -43.45 16.80
CA ALA A 1004 38.15 -44.16 17.58
C ALA A 1004 38.30 -43.59 19.01
N ILE A 1005 37.99 -42.31 19.23
CA ILE A 1005 38.06 -41.63 20.53
C ILE A 1005 36.69 -41.63 21.23
N ILE A 1006 35.62 -41.48 20.46
CA ILE A 1006 34.22 -41.45 20.90
C ILE A 1006 33.46 -42.57 20.18
N PRO A 1007 33.45 -43.81 20.71
CA PRO A 1007 32.76 -44.93 20.07
C PRO A 1007 31.26 -44.66 19.94
N THR A 1008 30.69 -45.03 18.80
CA THR A 1008 29.24 -45.05 18.60
C THR A 1008 28.62 -46.13 19.50
N VAL A 1009 27.61 -45.75 20.30
CA VAL A 1009 26.82 -46.74 21.04
C VAL A 1009 25.91 -47.42 20.03
N GLN A 1010 26.06 -48.74 19.84
CA GLN A 1010 25.05 -49.53 19.14
C GLN A 1010 23.71 -49.30 19.84
N ALA A 1011 22.71 -48.82 19.09
CA ALA A 1011 21.35 -48.73 19.59
C ALA A 1011 20.95 -50.09 20.17
N GLN A 1012 20.60 -50.13 21.45
CA GLN A 1012 19.92 -51.31 21.98
C GLN A 1012 18.66 -51.51 21.13
N PRO A 1013 18.41 -52.74 20.63
CA PRO A 1013 17.24 -52.99 19.82
C PRO A 1013 16.00 -52.65 20.66
N GLN A 1014 15.21 -51.67 20.19
CA GLN A 1014 13.87 -51.46 20.72
C GLN A 1014 13.10 -52.76 20.49
N ILE A 1015 12.69 -53.40 21.58
CA ILE A 1015 11.80 -54.56 21.53
C ILE A 1015 10.48 -54.05 20.91
N PRO A 1016 10.01 -54.63 19.80
CA PRO A 1016 8.72 -54.25 19.22
C PRO A 1016 7.61 -54.44 20.26
N SER A 1017 6.67 -53.50 20.33
CA SER A 1017 5.52 -53.46 21.24
C SER A 1017 4.52 -54.63 21.11
N ASN A 1018 4.87 -55.70 20.39
CA ASN A 1018 3.97 -56.78 20.01
C ASN A 1018 4.31 -58.14 20.63
N PHE A 1019 5.20 -58.21 21.62
CA PHE A 1019 5.46 -59.46 22.36
C PHE A 1019 4.72 -59.47 23.71
N ARG A 1020 3.48 -59.96 23.72
CA ARG A 1020 2.82 -60.44 24.94
C ARG A 1020 3.21 -61.90 25.15
N LEU A 1021 3.85 -62.21 26.29
CA LEU A 1021 3.89 -63.57 26.82
C LEU A 1021 2.80 -63.74 27.90
N PRO A 1022 2.06 -64.86 27.90
CA PRO A 1022 0.97 -65.12 28.83
C PRO A 1022 1.48 -65.74 30.14
N GLY A 1023 0.95 -65.26 31.26
CA GLY A 1023 0.99 -65.91 32.57
C GLY A 1023 2.21 -65.59 33.44
N PHE A 1024 2.11 -64.53 34.25
CA PHE A 1024 2.06 -64.56 35.72
C PHE A 1024 1.91 -63.13 36.27
#